data_AF-A0A371BCT1-F1
#
_entry.id   AF-A0A371BCT1-F1
#
_cell.length_a   1.000
_cell.length_b   1.000
_cell.length_c   1.000
_cell.angle_alpha   90.00
_cell.angle_beta   90.00
_cell.angle_gamma   90.00
#
_symmetry.space_group_name_H-M   'P 1'
#
loop_
_entity.id
_entity.type
_entity.pdbx_description
1 polymer ?
#
loop_
_entity_poly.entity_id
_entity_poly.type
_entity_poly.pdbx_seq_one_letter_code
_entity_poly.pdbx_strand_id
1 'polypeptide(L)'
;MCGHAAHRLRHAWLAGAALTVAVWPAAAQTAQTWNGSASTDWFTAGNWDSTTAPVAGDSATLDTVTPNSTVLSGAAGGYSAVDLNGLNVGFTATGRLTVNNGASVTITNNIAVVGGGMSGPATSANGTVILDGAGTTFTVTGAPTSGGMVVVGATGTGAFTVQNGAAATSVDSYVGHLQGASGTVTVNNGTWTNSHDSFIGNFGTGVFNLSNGGTVNVGHDTVIGANTEGSGTINISGAGSVWTTTRYTVLGGSVGTPGIGGAATLNVSNGGTYTANDQMFVGLVGSGTVNVTSGGQVNTTSGVAYFGYSAGATATVIIDGTGSAWNDTGSGLVIGGNDGTTAGGNATITVRNGGALNSGDVILGNDSTNRSRGTVTVTGLGSTWNANNVFVGWNSIGTVNILDRATFAVNTDLSIGTCNCSSGTMTVSGGSTVTIGNNWTVGEAAGGTAVMTITGAGTSVTATGDLQVGSLGIGTLNVQDGGSATAANIYVGFGNGSSGTLNVSGGASLTATGDLTVGDNGTGILNVRSGAAVTAVNGIIGNNASSSGVVSVSGAGSTATFTGGLIVGLGGVGTGALAIADGGIVNVTGNTLNGDSVTVGAGSVLNTGNYAGTAGVTTSIGLRSSSSGRINASGGGTTLGGTLVITGHNSIRTTYTLVQSGGLGGSTFNAVTYAMALRNPVLTYTAGDVLLTVDAYQLAPALPSNATDNQRAVAQAMDGVVAAGTTLPSGLDYVFNLSGDALLGALTQLSGEIGAAPLQASLAASNQFMNLLVVQGGGSAGGGGASGYAAEVKLDPRAADAYAAVTPRDRRMPDFNSRWSAWGAGYGGSSTVKGDARTGSSDTTSRVYGLAAGAEYRFAADTVAGFAMGGAGSSFGVSGGSGRADIFQAGVYMRHQAGAAYVSGALGYGWQQVTTDRTVTVSGTDRLEASFNAQTFAARVESGYRFVTSWMGVTPYAGLQSTTFFMPSYAESAVSGSNQFALSYGARSFTATRGELGARFDKAAMLGDKPIVLKSKLAWAHDWNNSPAATATFQQLPGATFTVEGAAPAANSALISFGADIALGRGWSAGAAFDGEFSRTTASYAGKGSLRYAW
;
A
#
# COMPACT_ATOMS: atom_id res chain seq x y z
N MET A 1 25.91 21.76 29.85
CA MET A 1 26.97 21.74 30.90
C MET A 1 26.29 21.64 32.27
N CYS A 2 26.71 20.67 33.07
CA CYS A 2 26.18 20.28 34.40
C CYS A 2 26.51 21.31 35.51
N GLY A 3 25.83 21.40 36.66
CA GLY A 3 24.76 20.58 37.25
C GLY A 3 24.47 20.93 38.72
N HIS A 4 23.80 19.97 39.40
CA HIS A 4 23.51 19.84 40.86
C HIS A 4 22.31 20.67 41.37
N ALA A 5 21.39 20.17 42.20
CA ALA A 5 21.31 18.92 42.95
C ALA A 5 19.84 18.51 43.21
N ALA A 6 19.61 17.20 43.22
CA ALA A 6 18.40 16.58 43.74
C ALA A 6 18.42 16.54 45.28
N HIS A 7 17.27 16.72 45.91
CA HIS A 7 16.98 16.10 47.20
C HIS A 7 15.53 15.60 47.23
N ARG A 8 15.39 14.28 47.32
CA ARG A 8 14.16 13.59 47.72
C ARG A 8 14.01 13.71 49.24
N LEU A 9 12.78 13.94 49.72
CA LEU A 9 12.25 13.29 50.92
C LEU A 9 10.72 13.36 50.92
N ARG A 10 10.11 12.17 50.93
CA ARG A 10 8.69 11.90 51.19
C ARG A 10 8.31 12.48 52.57
N HIS A 11 7.04 12.87 52.76
CA HIS A 11 6.12 12.42 53.83
C HIS A 11 4.73 13.03 53.58
N ALA A 12 3.71 12.19 53.74
CA ALA A 12 2.30 12.52 53.60
C ALA A 12 1.83 13.50 54.67
N TRP A 13 0.92 14.42 54.31
CA TRP A 13 0.03 15.10 55.25
C TRP A 13 -1.37 15.33 54.63
N LEU A 14 -2.28 14.41 54.96
CA LEU A 14 -3.68 14.73 55.24
C LEU A 14 -3.70 15.43 56.62
N ALA A 15 -4.13 16.68 56.68
CA ALA A 15 -4.74 17.39 57.82
C ALA A 15 -4.74 18.89 57.45
N GLY A 16 -5.89 19.55 57.41
CA GLY A 16 -6.46 20.12 58.63
C GLY A 16 -5.92 21.53 58.83
N ALA A 17 -6.48 22.51 58.12
CA ALA A 17 -6.19 23.92 58.37
C ALA A 17 -6.89 24.33 59.68
N ALA A 18 -6.15 24.27 60.78
CA ALA A 18 -6.54 24.85 62.04
C ALA A 18 -6.48 26.38 61.93
N LEU A 19 -7.64 27.01 62.13
CA LEU A 19 -7.84 28.45 62.22
C LEU A 19 -7.09 29.00 63.45
N THR A 20 -5.99 29.71 63.28
CA THR A 20 -5.38 30.49 64.38
C THR A 20 -6.08 31.82 64.50
N VAL A 21 -7.00 31.92 65.46
CA VAL A 21 -7.67 33.17 65.86
C VAL A 21 -6.68 34.03 66.64
N ALA A 22 -6.24 35.13 66.03
CA ALA A 22 -5.64 36.24 66.78
C ALA A 22 -6.78 37.05 67.43
N VAL A 23 -6.83 37.05 68.76
CA VAL A 23 -7.87 37.70 69.56
C VAL A 23 -7.67 39.21 69.54
N TRP A 24 -8.59 39.92 68.91
CA TRP A 24 -8.96 41.31 69.22
C TRP A 24 -10.45 41.31 69.60
N PRO A 25 -10.94 42.23 70.46
CA PRO A 25 -12.28 42.14 71.03
C PRO A 25 -13.34 42.26 69.92
N ALA A 26 -14.05 41.17 69.64
CA ALA A 26 -15.20 41.16 68.76
C ALA A 26 -16.37 41.88 69.44
N ALA A 27 -16.92 42.91 68.79
CA ALA A 27 -18.25 43.38 69.10
C ALA A 27 -19.25 42.22 68.93
N ALA A 28 -20.29 42.16 69.77
CA ALA A 28 -21.30 41.11 69.69
C ALA A 28 -21.94 41.10 68.30
N GLN A 29 -21.72 40.01 67.56
CA GLN A 29 -22.28 39.79 66.23
C GLN A 29 -23.66 39.16 66.37
N THR A 30 -24.69 39.79 65.81
CA THR A 30 -26.04 39.21 65.73
C THR A 30 -26.30 38.68 64.32
N ALA A 31 -26.62 37.39 64.22
CA ALA A 31 -27.10 36.79 62.99
C ALA A 31 -28.62 37.00 62.90
N GLN A 32 -29.08 37.60 61.81
CA GLN A 32 -30.49 37.90 61.57
C GLN A 32 -31.02 37.15 60.35
N THR A 33 -32.26 36.68 60.46
CA THR A 33 -32.92 35.90 59.41
C THR A 33 -34.11 36.65 58.84
N TRP A 34 -34.17 36.76 57.50
CA TRP A 34 -35.32 37.34 56.81
C TRP A 34 -36.51 36.38 56.82
N ASN A 35 -37.64 36.84 57.33
CA ASN A 35 -38.93 36.14 57.27
C ASN A 35 -39.92 36.78 56.28
N GLY A 36 -39.66 38.02 55.84
CA GLY A 36 -40.46 38.74 54.85
C GLY A 36 -41.93 38.98 55.24
N SER A 37 -42.25 38.94 56.53
CA SER A 37 -43.64 38.91 57.00
C SER A 37 -44.42 40.22 56.79
N ALA A 38 -43.72 41.35 56.62
CA ALA A 38 -44.33 42.69 56.55
C ALA A 38 -44.30 43.32 55.15
N SER A 39 -43.16 43.27 54.45
CA SER A 39 -42.97 43.92 53.13
C SER A 39 -41.77 43.34 52.37
N THR A 40 -41.49 43.81 51.16
CA THR A 40 -40.24 43.49 50.43
C THR A 40 -39.04 44.35 50.85
N ASP A 41 -39.24 45.44 51.58
CA ASP A 41 -38.22 46.45 51.88
C ASP A 41 -37.27 45.98 53.00
N TRP A 42 -35.96 45.96 52.70
CA TRP A 42 -34.88 45.60 53.62
C TRP A 42 -34.99 46.29 54.98
N PHE A 43 -35.34 47.58 54.99
CA PHE A 43 -35.34 48.42 56.19
C PHE A 43 -36.61 48.28 57.05
N THR A 44 -37.60 47.50 56.61
CA THR A 44 -38.80 47.24 57.41
C THR A 44 -38.48 46.24 58.53
N ALA A 45 -38.41 46.74 59.76
CA ALA A 45 -38.10 45.99 60.98
C ALA A 45 -38.89 44.67 61.17
N GLY A 46 -40.17 44.64 60.76
CA GLY A 46 -41.03 43.45 60.85
C GLY A 46 -40.61 42.29 59.95
N ASN A 47 -39.69 42.49 59.01
CA ASN A 47 -39.21 41.43 58.12
C ASN A 47 -38.10 40.55 58.74
N TRP A 48 -37.61 40.88 59.94
CA TRP A 48 -36.46 40.26 60.59
C TRP A 48 -36.85 39.57 61.91
N ASP A 49 -36.21 38.45 62.23
CA ASP A 49 -36.41 37.67 63.47
C ASP A 49 -36.05 38.45 64.74
N SER A 50 -35.08 39.36 64.66
CA SER A 50 -34.67 40.27 65.72
C SER A 50 -35.62 41.46 65.93
N THR A 51 -36.60 41.65 65.04
CA THR A 51 -37.48 42.84 64.97
C THR A 51 -36.76 44.17 64.69
N THR A 52 -35.51 44.13 64.21
CA THR A 52 -34.76 45.27 63.68
C THR A 52 -34.06 44.85 62.39
N ALA A 53 -33.83 45.77 61.45
CA ALA A 53 -33.03 45.44 60.27
C ALA A 53 -31.53 45.29 60.63
N PRO A 54 -30.75 44.48 59.89
CA PRO A 54 -29.32 44.30 60.13
C PRO A 54 -28.57 45.63 60.06
N VAL A 55 -27.69 45.85 61.03
CA VAL A 55 -26.80 47.02 61.09
C VAL A 55 -25.34 46.62 60.87
N ALA A 56 -24.45 47.61 60.82
CA ALA A 56 -23.00 47.39 60.67
C ALA A 56 -22.48 46.37 61.70
N GLY A 57 -21.88 45.28 61.21
CA GLY A 57 -21.37 44.17 62.01
C GLY A 57 -22.30 42.97 62.16
N ASP A 58 -23.57 43.08 61.76
CA ASP A 58 -24.51 41.95 61.73
C ASP A 58 -24.28 41.03 60.53
N SER A 59 -24.74 39.79 60.61
CA SER A 59 -24.81 38.89 59.46
C SER A 59 -26.27 38.62 59.07
N ALA A 60 -26.56 38.59 57.78
CA ALA A 60 -27.92 38.41 57.26
C ALA A 60 -28.07 37.05 56.55
N THR A 61 -29.15 36.33 56.84
CA THR A 61 -29.53 35.09 56.13
C THR A 61 -30.90 35.25 55.49
N LEU A 62 -30.98 35.07 54.17
CA LEU A 62 -32.18 35.21 53.36
C LEU A 62 -32.58 33.83 52.80
N ASP A 63 -33.49 33.13 53.46
CA ASP A 63 -33.86 31.74 53.12
C ASP A 63 -35.34 31.57 52.72
N THR A 64 -36.03 32.68 52.44
CA THR A 64 -37.40 32.65 51.92
C THR A 64 -37.62 33.71 50.85
N VAL A 65 -38.56 33.44 49.95
CA VAL A 65 -39.11 34.40 48.98
C VAL A 65 -40.61 34.69 49.22
N THR A 66 -41.22 34.00 50.19
CA THR A 66 -42.64 34.12 50.54
C THR A 66 -42.82 34.46 52.02
N PRO A 67 -43.74 35.38 52.39
CA PRO A 67 -44.68 36.07 51.52
C PRO A 67 -44.06 37.20 50.68
N ASN A 68 -42.93 37.78 51.11
CA ASN A 68 -42.25 38.85 50.39
C ASN A 68 -40.75 38.59 50.23
N SER A 69 -40.22 38.78 49.02
CA SER A 69 -38.79 38.67 48.70
C SER A 69 -38.02 39.95 49.05
N THR A 70 -36.75 39.82 49.42
CA THR A 70 -35.92 40.94 49.90
C THR A 70 -35.50 41.89 48.78
N VAL A 71 -35.77 43.19 48.96
CA VAL A 71 -35.37 44.30 48.08
C VAL A 71 -34.69 45.39 48.90
N LEU A 72 -33.49 45.78 48.48
CA LEU A 72 -32.76 46.94 48.95
C LEU A 72 -32.74 47.99 47.83
N SER A 73 -33.52 49.07 47.99
CA SER A 73 -33.65 50.13 46.99
C SER A 73 -33.12 51.45 47.52
N GLY A 74 -32.28 52.14 46.74
CA GLY A 74 -31.86 53.50 47.06
C GLY A 74 -33.02 54.48 46.82
N ALA A 75 -33.55 55.08 47.88
CA ALA A 75 -34.51 56.18 47.78
C ALA A 75 -33.84 57.51 48.15
N ALA A 76 -34.32 58.61 47.55
CA ALA A 76 -33.93 59.95 47.98
C ALA A 76 -34.48 60.23 49.39
N GLY A 77 -33.70 59.97 50.45
CA GLY A 77 -34.10 60.39 51.80
C GLY A 77 -33.56 59.68 53.05
N GLY A 78 -32.64 58.71 53.01
CA GLY A 78 -31.93 58.38 54.28
C GLY A 78 -31.17 57.08 54.41
N TYR A 79 -31.57 55.99 53.72
CA TYR A 79 -30.85 54.72 53.82
C TYR A 79 -30.70 54.10 52.44
N SER A 80 -29.45 54.06 51.96
CA SER A 80 -29.09 53.50 50.65
C SER A 80 -27.88 52.57 50.73
N ALA A 81 -27.42 52.25 51.95
CA ALA A 81 -26.21 51.47 52.17
C ALA A 81 -26.41 50.51 53.36
N VAL A 82 -25.99 49.26 53.21
CA VAL A 82 -25.94 48.26 54.28
C VAL A 82 -24.52 47.75 54.39
N ASP A 83 -23.97 47.75 55.60
CA ASP A 83 -22.67 47.14 55.93
C ASP A 83 -22.92 45.92 56.79
N LEU A 84 -22.39 44.77 56.38
CA LEU A 84 -22.61 43.47 57.01
C LEU A 84 -21.27 42.84 57.36
N ASN A 85 -21.27 42.07 58.43
CA ASN A 85 -20.22 41.09 58.69
C ASN A 85 -20.37 39.86 57.80
N GLY A 86 -21.52 39.54 57.22
CA GLY A 86 -21.66 38.36 56.36
C GLY A 86 -23.06 38.27 55.73
N LEU A 87 -23.15 37.61 54.58
CA LEU A 87 -24.43 37.47 53.86
C LEU A 87 -24.61 36.05 53.34
N ASN A 88 -25.73 35.42 53.68
CA ASN A 88 -26.17 34.17 53.08
C ASN A 88 -27.50 34.37 52.35
N VAL A 89 -27.58 33.97 51.09
CA VAL A 89 -28.80 34.02 50.28
C VAL A 89 -29.11 32.61 49.78
N GLY A 90 -30.19 32.00 50.27
CA GLY A 90 -30.55 30.63 49.96
C GLY A 90 -29.55 29.61 50.52
N PHE A 91 -29.25 29.71 51.81
CA PHE A 91 -28.30 28.87 52.56
C PHE A 91 -28.84 27.45 52.76
N THR A 92 -30.07 27.30 53.24
CA THR A 92 -30.75 26.00 53.44
C THR A 92 -32.02 25.83 52.61
N ALA A 93 -32.55 26.93 52.06
CA ALA A 93 -33.79 26.97 51.29
C ALA A 93 -33.68 27.93 50.09
N THR A 94 -34.81 28.41 49.55
CA THR A 94 -34.81 29.36 48.42
C THR A 94 -34.80 30.80 48.93
N GLY A 95 -33.73 31.53 48.61
CA GLY A 95 -33.50 32.92 49.02
C GLY A 95 -33.29 33.86 47.84
N ARG A 96 -33.66 35.13 48.01
CA ARG A 96 -33.44 36.17 47.00
C ARG A 96 -33.10 37.53 47.61
N LEU A 97 -32.12 38.21 47.03
CA LEU A 97 -31.81 39.62 47.26
C LEU A 97 -31.85 40.39 45.94
N THR A 98 -32.57 41.51 45.88
CA THR A 98 -32.49 42.48 44.79
C THR A 98 -31.98 43.81 45.34
N VAL A 99 -30.89 44.32 44.80
CA VAL A 99 -30.31 45.63 45.13
C VAL A 99 -30.47 46.53 43.91
N ASN A 100 -31.07 47.71 44.06
CA ASN A 100 -31.30 48.61 42.94
C ASN A 100 -31.33 50.09 43.33
N ASN A 101 -31.56 50.94 42.33
CA ASN A 101 -31.74 52.39 42.47
C ASN A 101 -30.58 53.08 43.20
N GLY A 102 -29.33 52.64 42.98
CA GLY A 102 -28.15 53.26 43.57
C GLY A 102 -27.82 52.80 44.99
N ALA A 103 -28.45 51.74 45.49
CA ALA A 103 -28.14 51.20 46.81
C ALA A 103 -26.81 50.41 46.84
N SER A 104 -26.18 50.33 48.01
CA SER A 104 -24.94 49.61 48.24
C SER A 104 -25.06 48.54 49.32
N VAL A 105 -24.42 47.40 49.08
CA VAL A 105 -24.15 46.36 50.08
C VAL A 105 -22.65 46.23 50.25
N THR A 106 -22.16 46.32 51.48
CA THR A 106 -20.77 46.05 51.84
C THR A 106 -20.72 44.87 52.79
N ILE A 107 -19.85 43.91 52.53
CA ILE A 107 -19.48 42.83 53.46
C ILE A 107 -18.02 43.02 53.85
N THR A 108 -17.76 43.20 55.14
CA THR A 108 -16.42 43.57 55.64
C THR A 108 -15.72 42.39 56.30
N ASN A 109 -14.52 42.05 55.79
CA ASN A 109 -13.64 40.98 56.28
C ASN A 109 -14.29 39.58 56.38
N ASN A 110 -15.22 39.26 55.48
CA ASN A 110 -15.94 37.99 55.51
C ASN A 110 -16.48 37.59 54.13
N ILE A 111 -17.44 36.67 54.07
CA ILE A 111 -17.93 36.05 52.85
C ILE A 111 -19.40 36.38 52.56
N ALA A 112 -19.73 36.40 51.27
CA ALA A 112 -21.10 36.40 50.77
C ALA A 112 -21.37 35.07 50.03
N VAL A 113 -22.36 34.31 50.49
CA VAL A 113 -22.71 33.00 49.94
C VAL A 113 -24.09 33.05 49.32
N VAL A 114 -24.20 32.61 48.07
CA VAL A 114 -25.44 32.58 47.28
C VAL A 114 -25.68 31.14 46.84
N GLY A 115 -26.60 30.44 47.49
CA GLY A 115 -26.98 29.07 47.17
C GLY A 115 -26.14 28.00 47.90
N GLY A 116 -26.68 27.48 49.00
CA GLY A 116 -26.10 26.41 49.83
C GLY A 116 -25.11 26.89 50.89
N GLY A 117 -24.67 25.96 51.74
CA GLY A 117 -23.60 26.19 52.72
C GLY A 117 -22.20 25.93 52.18
N MET A 118 -21.17 26.40 52.89
CA MET A 118 -19.74 26.28 52.52
C MET A 118 -19.11 24.91 52.82
N SER A 119 -19.88 23.93 53.28
CA SER A 119 -19.42 22.57 53.55
C SER A 119 -20.56 21.57 53.48
N GLY A 120 -20.23 20.29 53.30
CA GLY A 120 -21.20 19.20 53.20
C GLY A 120 -21.52 18.77 51.76
N PRO A 121 -22.45 17.81 51.57
CA PRO A 121 -22.84 17.34 50.26
C PRO A 121 -23.70 18.37 49.51
N ALA A 122 -23.91 18.15 48.21
CA ALA A 122 -24.79 18.98 47.40
C ALA A 122 -26.22 19.02 47.97
N THR A 123 -26.87 20.18 47.92
CA THR A 123 -28.20 20.44 48.48
C THR A 123 -29.17 21.00 47.44
N SER A 124 -30.47 21.00 47.75
CA SER A 124 -31.50 21.66 46.93
C SER A 124 -31.69 23.14 47.27
N ALA A 125 -30.77 23.76 48.04
CA ALA A 125 -30.85 25.17 48.40
C ALA A 125 -30.60 26.06 47.16
N ASN A 126 -31.33 27.17 47.05
CA ASN A 126 -31.32 28.03 45.86
C ASN A 126 -31.17 29.49 46.25
N GLY A 127 -30.06 30.14 45.88
CA GLY A 127 -29.81 31.55 46.15
C GLY A 127 -29.88 32.40 44.89
N THR A 128 -30.43 33.61 44.96
CA THR A 128 -30.39 34.57 43.86
C THR A 128 -30.08 35.99 44.35
N VAL A 129 -29.06 36.62 43.77
CA VAL A 129 -28.71 38.03 43.97
C VAL A 129 -28.82 38.78 42.65
N ILE A 130 -29.46 39.94 42.64
CA ILE A 130 -29.56 40.82 41.46
C ILE A 130 -29.17 42.24 41.84
N LEU A 131 -28.20 42.80 41.15
CA LEU A 131 -27.80 44.21 41.21
C LEU A 131 -28.25 44.90 39.93
N ASP A 132 -29.09 45.93 40.05
CA ASP A 132 -29.69 46.62 38.91
C ASP A 132 -29.58 48.14 39.01
N GLY A 133 -29.11 48.77 37.93
CA GLY A 133 -29.07 50.22 37.78
C GLY A 133 -27.75 50.86 38.18
N ALA A 134 -27.44 51.99 37.55
CA ALA A 134 -26.23 52.76 37.80
C ALA A 134 -26.13 53.23 39.26
N GLY A 135 -24.92 53.16 39.81
CA GLY A 135 -24.65 53.52 41.21
C GLY A 135 -24.96 52.40 42.22
N THR A 136 -25.66 51.34 41.81
CA THR A 136 -25.88 50.16 42.65
C THR A 136 -24.57 49.41 42.83
N THR A 137 -24.16 49.14 44.07
CA THR A 137 -22.88 48.46 44.35
C THR A 137 -23.00 47.28 45.31
N PHE A 138 -22.14 46.28 45.13
CA PHE A 138 -21.98 45.15 46.04
C PHE A 138 -20.49 44.91 46.26
N THR A 139 -20.01 45.14 47.48
CA THR A 139 -18.58 45.13 47.79
C THR A 139 -18.28 44.12 48.89
N VAL A 140 -17.38 43.18 48.65
CA VAL A 140 -16.88 42.24 49.66
C VAL A 140 -15.39 42.50 49.86
N THR A 141 -15.01 42.88 51.07
CA THR A 141 -13.62 43.19 51.43
C THR A 141 -13.06 42.15 52.39
N GLY A 142 -11.75 41.97 52.40
CA GLY A 142 -11.07 41.03 53.30
C GLY A 142 -9.64 40.76 52.87
N ALA A 143 -9.04 39.73 53.46
CA ALA A 143 -7.73 39.22 53.06
C ALA A 143 -7.88 38.00 52.15
N PRO A 144 -7.04 37.84 51.11
CA PRO A 144 -7.08 36.69 50.20
C PRO A 144 -7.12 35.36 50.96
N THR A 145 -7.87 34.37 50.46
CA THR A 145 -7.99 33.00 51.01
C THR A 145 -8.57 32.86 52.44
N SER A 146 -8.86 33.96 53.14
CA SER A 146 -9.32 33.94 54.54
C SER A 146 -10.52 34.85 54.83
N GLY A 147 -10.90 35.71 53.88
CA GLY A 147 -12.10 36.55 53.88
C GLY A 147 -12.26 37.26 52.52
N GLY A 148 -13.29 38.09 52.33
CA GLY A 148 -13.44 38.86 51.09
C GLY A 148 -14.04 38.09 49.91
N MET A 149 -14.69 36.96 50.14
CA MET A 149 -15.13 36.03 49.09
C MET A 149 -16.59 36.22 48.68
N VAL A 150 -16.85 36.18 47.38
CA VAL A 150 -18.21 35.93 46.84
C VAL A 150 -18.29 34.50 46.33
N VAL A 151 -19.22 33.71 46.89
CA VAL A 151 -19.42 32.30 46.51
C VAL A 151 -20.83 32.14 45.94
N VAL A 152 -20.91 31.79 44.65
CA VAL A 152 -22.16 31.58 43.92
C VAL A 152 -22.28 30.09 43.61
N GLY A 153 -23.22 29.40 44.25
CA GLY A 153 -23.35 27.94 44.23
C GLY A 153 -22.26 27.30 45.09
N ALA A 154 -22.45 27.31 46.41
CA ALA A 154 -21.53 26.70 47.38
C ALA A 154 -21.68 25.19 47.42
N THR A 155 -22.73 24.67 48.09
CA THR A 155 -23.23 23.29 47.98
C THR A 155 -24.56 23.21 47.22
N GLY A 156 -25.24 24.34 46.97
CA GLY A 156 -26.54 24.40 46.31
C GLY A 156 -26.45 25.01 44.91
N THR A 157 -27.57 25.60 44.46
CA THR A 157 -27.61 26.38 43.22
C THR A 157 -27.61 27.87 43.53
N GLY A 158 -26.69 28.63 42.95
CA GLY A 158 -26.57 30.07 43.12
C GLY A 158 -26.67 30.83 41.80
N ALA A 159 -27.35 31.97 41.80
CA ALA A 159 -27.39 32.91 40.69
C ALA A 159 -27.03 34.33 41.15
N PHE A 160 -26.10 35.00 40.45
CA PHE A 160 -25.70 36.39 40.74
C PHE A 160 -25.75 37.21 39.45
N THR A 161 -26.53 38.28 39.42
CA THR A 161 -26.66 39.16 38.25
C THR A 161 -26.18 40.59 38.56
N VAL A 162 -25.34 41.15 37.70
CA VAL A 162 -24.91 42.55 37.71
C VAL A 162 -25.34 43.18 36.39
N GLN A 163 -26.25 44.15 36.42
CA GLN A 163 -26.80 44.71 35.18
C GLN A 163 -27.04 46.21 35.20
N ASN A 164 -27.19 46.79 34.01
CA ASN A 164 -27.63 48.17 33.78
C ASN A 164 -26.80 49.23 34.52
N GLY A 165 -25.47 49.08 34.54
CA GLY A 165 -24.52 50.01 35.15
C GLY A 165 -24.19 49.73 36.62
N ALA A 166 -24.71 48.64 37.20
CA ALA A 166 -24.34 48.21 38.54
C ALA A 166 -22.89 47.69 38.61
N ALA A 167 -22.31 47.67 39.82
CA ALA A 167 -20.95 47.21 40.06
C ALA A 167 -20.85 46.21 41.23
N ALA A 168 -20.07 45.15 41.03
CA ALA A 168 -19.68 44.20 42.08
C ALA A 168 -18.15 44.21 42.27
N THR A 169 -17.71 44.14 43.52
CA THR A 169 -16.30 44.06 43.90
C THR A 169 -16.11 42.97 44.93
N SER A 170 -15.09 42.13 44.75
CA SER A 170 -14.68 41.10 45.71
C SER A 170 -13.16 40.95 45.75
N VAL A 171 -12.64 40.27 46.78
CA VAL A 171 -11.24 39.83 46.79
C VAL A 171 -11.11 38.61 45.91
N ASP A 172 -11.79 37.54 46.29
CA ASP A 172 -11.88 36.28 45.55
C ASP A 172 -13.33 36.00 45.16
N SER A 173 -13.53 35.28 44.04
CA SER A 173 -14.87 34.79 43.67
C SER A 173 -14.84 33.31 43.30
N TYR A 174 -15.90 32.60 43.67
CA TYR A 174 -16.10 31.18 43.35
C TYR A 174 -17.49 30.98 42.77
N VAL A 175 -17.57 30.41 41.57
CA VAL A 175 -18.82 30.09 40.87
C VAL A 175 -18.87 28.58 40.68
N GLY A 176 -19.77 27.89 41.38
CA GLY A 176 -19.77 26.42 41.45
C GLY A 176 -18.60 25.90 42.30
N HIS A 177 -18.67 26.13 43.61
CA HIS A 177 -17.54 25.91 44.51
C HIS A 177 -17.30 24.43 44.85
N LEU A 178 -18.29 23.71 45.41
CA LEU A 178 -18.14 22.33 45.87
C LEU A 178 -18.74 21.31 44.89
N GLN A 179 -18.38 20.04 45.09
CA GLN A 179 -18.86 18.92 44.27
C GLN A 179 -20.38 18.88 44.21
N GLY A 180 -20.94 18.81 43.00
CA GLY A 180 -22.39 18.79 42.75
C GLY A 180 -23.11 20.13 42.89
N ALA A 181 -22.43 21.20 43.29
CA ALA A 181 -23.01 22.56 43.33
C ALA A 181 -23.03 23.20 41.94
N SER A 182 -23.94 24.17 41.75
CA SER A 182 -24.09 24.91 40.49
C SER A 182 -24.12 26.42 40.73
N GLY A 183 -23.20 27.15 40.10
CA GLY A 183 -23.14 28.61 40.16
C GLY A 183 -23.37 29.23 38.79
N THR A 184 -24.14 30.31 38.73
CA THR A 184 -24.26 31.14 37.51
C THR A 184 -24.09 32.62 37.84
N VAL A 185 -23.14 33.27 37.18
CA VAL A 185 -22.96 34.72 37.22
C VAL A 185 -23.32 35.31 35.87
N THR A 186 -24.04 36.44 35.86
CA THR A 186 -24.35 37.20 34.65
C THR A 186 -23.99 38.67 34.86
N VAL A 187 -23.08 39.19 34.04
CA VAL A 187 -22.70 40.61 33.99
C VAL A 187 -23.15 41.17 32.65
N ASN A 188 -24.19 42.00 32.67
CA ASN A 188 -24.86 42.50 31.48
C ASN A 188 -24.91 44.03 31.50
N ASN A 189 -24.03 44.70 30.74
CA ASN A 189 -23.80 46.14 30.86
C ASN A 189 -23.50 46.57 32.32
N GLY A 190 -22.71 45.78 33.05
CA GLY A 190 -22.30 46.06 34.43
C GLY A 190 -20.81 45.77 34.62
N THR A 191 -20.29 46.00 35.83
CA THR A 191 -18.86 45.80 36.14
C THR A 191 -18.67 44.81 37.29
N TRP A 192 -17.78 43.84 37.13
CA TRP A 192 -17.30 43.00 38.23
C TRP A 192 -15.79 43.14 38.38
N THR A 193 -15.30 43.42 39.59
CA THR A 193 -13.86 43.49 39.89
C THR A 193 -13.49 42.52 41.00
N ASN A 194 -12.57 41.60 40.73
CA ASN A 194 -11.88 40.80 41.74
C ASN A 194 -10.48 41.39 41.94
N SER A 195 -10.10 41.71 43.18
CA SER A 195 -8.72 42.17 43.45
C SER A 195 -7.70 41.03 43.47
N HIS A 196 -8.16 39.78 43.59
CA HIS A 196 -7.34 38.56 43.56
C HIS A 196 -7.95 37.53 42.60
N ASP A 197 -8.35 36.32 43.05
CA ASP A 197 -8.66 35.19 42.16
C ASP A 197 -10.14 35.08 41.77
N SER A 198 -10.39 34.47 40.61
CA SER A 198 -11.72 34.08 40.15
C SER A 198 -11.75 32.62 39.74
N PHE A 199 -12.53 31.80 40.45
CA PHE A 199 -12.70 30.37 40.20
C PHE A 199 -14.06 30.06 39.59
N ILE A 200 -14.08 29.56 38.36
CA ILE A 200 -15.29 29.16 37.64
C ILE A 200 -15.31 27.64 37.50
N GLY A 201 -16.22 26.97 38.20
CA GLY A 201 -16.26 25.51 38.29
C GLY A 201 -15.08 24.97 39.06
N ASN A 202 -15.06 25.20 40.38
CA ASN A 202 -13.94 24.79 41.25
C ASN A 202 -13.93 23.27 41.45
N PHE A 203 -14.91 22.73 42.18
CA PHE A 203 -15.26 21.30 42.24
C PHE A 203 -16.66 21.03 41.67
N GLY A 204 -17.47 22.07 41.48
CA GLY A 204 -18.83 22.00 40.93
C GLY A 204 -18.94 22.54 39.51
N THR A 205 -20.16 22.86 39.08
CA THR A 205 -20.44 23.50 37.78
C THR A 205 -20.53 25.01 37.94
N GLY A 206 -19.70 25.76 37.23
CA GLY A 206 -19.72 27.22 37.21
C GLY A 206 -19.92 27.78 35.82
N VAL A 207 -20.83 28.73 35.68
CA VAL A 207 -21.06 29.46 34.43
C VAL A 207 -20.98 30.96 34.68
N PHE A 208 -20.17 31.67 33.90
CA PHE A 208 -20.08 33.12 33.93
C PHE A 208 -20.45 33.69 32.55
N ASN A 209 -21.47 34.54 32.48
CA ASN A 209 -21.90 35.20 31.26
C ASN A 209 -21.58 36.69 31.33
N LEU A 210 -20.91 37.22 30.31
CA LEU A 210 -20.54 38.61 30.15
C LEU A 210 -21.09 39.15 28.83
N SER A 211 -21.92 40.20 28.88
CA SER A 211 -22.57 40.72 27.68
C SER A 211 -22.83 42.23 27.67
N ASN A 212 -23.17 42.73 26.48
CA ASN A 212 -23.66 44.09 26.21
C ASN A 212 -22.80 45.20 26.82
N GLY A 213 -21.48 45.16 26.61
CA GLY A 213 -20.56 46.19 27.12
C GLY A 213 -20.15 46.01 28.58
N GLY A 214 -20.53 44.91 29.24
CA GLY A 214 -20.08 44.60 30.60
C GLY A 214 -18.56 44.41 30.70
N THR A 215 -17.99 44.69 31.88
CA THR A 215 -16.54 44.57 32.13
C THR A 215 -16.27 43.66 33.34
N VAL A 216 -15.29 42.76 33.21
CA VAL A 216 -14.77 41.95 34.33
C VAL A 216 -13.27 42.12 34.44
N ASN A 217 -12.78 42.46 35.63
CA ASN A 217 -11.35 42.59 35.91
C ASN A 217 -10.95 41.65 37.05
N VAL A 218 -9.92 40.84 36.84
CA VAL A 218 -9.35 39.92 37.83
C VAL A 218 -7.89 40.32 38.09
N GLY A 219 -7.62 40.75 39.32
CA GLY A 219 -6.33 41.30 39.74
C GLY A 219 -5.21 40.26 39.86
N HIS A 220 -5.55 38.97 39.89
CA HIS A 220 -4.59 37.87 39.94
C HIS A 220 -5.00 36.76 38.94
N ASP A 221 -5.37 35.55 39.40
CA ASP A 221 -5.59 34.40 38.54
C ASP A 221 -7.08 34.19 38.19
N THR A 222 -7.37 33.90 36.93
CA THR A 222 -8.67 33.33 36.51
C THR A 222 -8.51 31.84 36.27
N VAL A 223 -9.22 31.02 37.04
CA VAL A 223 -9.15 29.55 37.00
C VAL A 223 -10.50 28.98 36.60
N ILE A 224 -10.53 28.17 35.54
CA ILE A 224 -11.74 27.57 34.96
C ILE A 224 -11.59 26.04 35.03
N GLY A 225 -12.53 25.34 35.64
CA GLY A 225 -12.47 23.87 35.79
C GLY A 225 -11.27 23.44 36.64
N ALA A 226 -11.20 23.92 37.88
CA ALA A 226 -9.98 23.86 38.69
C ALA A 226 -9.58 22.44 39.11
N ASN A 227 -10.53 21.66 39.62
CA ASN A 227 -10.29 20.35 40.21
C ASN A 227 -11.03 19.24 39.44
N THR A 228 -10.74 17.99 39.81
CA THR A 228 -11.44 16.81 39.29
C THR A 228 -12.95 16.96 39.47
N GLU A 229 -13.73 16.63 38.42
CA GLU A 229 -15.18 16.85 38.31
C GLU A 229 -15.67 18.31 38.26
N GLY A 230 -14.79 19.28 38.49
CA GLY A 230 -15.10 20.70 38.26
C GLY A 230 -15.37 20.97 36.79
N SER A 231 -16.42 21.73 36.50
CA SER A 231 -16.77 22.15 35.14
C SER A 231 -17.01 23.66 35.10
N GLY A 232 -16.14 24.39 34.40
CA GLY A 232 -16.21 25.84 34.30
C GLY A 232 -16.49 26.30 32.88
N THR A 233 -17.39 27.28 32.72
CA THR A 233 -17.65 27.94 31.44
C THR A 233 -17.68 29.45 31.61
N ILE A 234 -16.90 30.18 30.80
CA ILE A 234 -17.01 31.63 30.64
C ILE A 234 -17.54 31.92 29.23
N ASN A 235 -18.60 32.72 29.14
CA ASN A 235 -19.19 33.21 27.90
C ASN A 235 -19.04 34.73 27.82
N ILE A 236 -18.38 35.24 26.80
CA ILE A 236 -18.21 36.67 26.53
C ILE A 236 -18.83 36.95 25.17
N SER A 237 -19.83 37.83 25.12
CA SER A 237 -20.54 38.15 23.88
C SER A 237 -20.97 39.61 23.79
N GLY A 238 -20.74 40.24 22.64
CA GLY A 238 -21.18 41.60 22.37
C GLY A 238 -20.03 42.59 22.38
N ALA A 239 -20.11 43.56 21.46
CA ALA A 239 -19.08 44.59 21.32
C ALA A 239 -18.90 45.37 22.63
N GLY A 240 -17.63 45.56 23.03
CA GLY A 240 -17.26 46.26 24.26
C GLY A 240 -17.35 45.42 25.53
N SER A 241 -17.79 44.16 25.46
CA SER A 241 -17.69 43.25 26.60
C SER A 241 -16.26 42.75 26.77
N VAL A 242 -15.65 43.04 27.92
CA VAL A 242 -14.21 42.78 28.16
C VAL A 242 -13.99 42.03 29.47
N TRP A 243 -13.27 40.91 29.39
CA TRP A 243 -12.68 40.25 30.55
C TRP A 243 -11.17 40.43 30.55
N THR A 244 -10.59 40.88 31.67
CA THR A 244 -9.15 41.03 31.83
C THR A 244 -8.65 40.25 33.04
N THR A 245 -7.60 39.44 32.83
CA THR A 245 -6.88 38.71 33.89
C THR A 245 -5.45 39.22 33.96
N THR A 246 -5.01 39.60 35.16
CA THR A 246 -3.73 40.30 35.36
C THR A 246 -2.55 39.34 35.43
N ARG A 247 -2.73 38.17 36.04
CA ARG A 247 -1.70 37.12 36.13
C ARG A 247 -2.11 35.91 35.30
N TYR A 248 -2.30 34.72 35.90
CA TYR A 248 -2.49 33.50 35.13
C TYR A 248 -3.95 33.32 34.71
N THR A 249 -4.13 32.92 33.45
CA THR A 249 -5.39 32.33 32.99
C THR A 249 -5.22 30.83 32.89
N VAL A 250 -6.01 30.05 33.63
CA VAL A 250 -5.86 28.60 33.73
C VAL A 250 -7.17 27.91 33.35
N LEU A 251 -7.15 27.10 32.30
CA LEU A 251 -8.27 26.28 31.86
C LEU A 251 -7.93 24.79 32.08
N GLY A 252 -8.73 24.10 32.89
CA GLY A 252 -8.60 22.67 33.13
C GLY A 252 -7.43 22.36 34.07
N GLY A 253 -7.59 22.70 35.34
CA GLY A 253 -6.58 22.57 36.40
C GLY A 253 -6.45 23.83 37.26
N SER A 254 -5.58 23.77 38.26
CA SER A 254 -5.18 24.92 39.09
C SER A 254 -3.68 24.92 39.30
N VAL A 255 -3.08 26.11 39.36
CA VAL A 255 -1.66 26.26 39.69
C VAL A 255 -1.50 25.97 41.18
N GLY A 256 -0.64 25.02 41.54
CA GLY A 256 -0.30 24.72 42.95
C GLY A 256 -0.94 23.46 43.56
N THR A 257 -1.90 22.81 42.91
CA THR A 257 -2.48 21.54 43.38
C THR A 257 -2.18 20.39 42.40
N PRO A 258 -1.36 19.40 42.76
CA PRO A 258 -1.16 18.22 41.92
C PRO A 258 -2.43 17.35 41.90
N GLY A 259 -3.05 17.19 40.73
CA GLY A 259 -4.28 16.41 40.54
C GLY A 259 -4.76 16.41 39.08
N ILE A 260 -5.84 15.67 38.79
CA ILE A 260 -6.51 15.70 37.47
C ILE A 260 -7.38 16.95 37.43
N GLY A 261 -7.15 17.84 36.46
CA GLY A 261 -7.95 19.06 36.28
C GLY A 261 -9.36 18.75 35.75
N GLY A 262 -10.27 19.71 35.92
CA GLY A 262 -11.64 19.64 35.42
C GLY A 262 -11.78 19.96 33.93
N ALA A 263 -13.03 20.11 33.49
CA ALA A 263 -13.36 20.57 32.14
C ALA A 263 -13.57 22.08 32.10
N ALA A 264 -12.90 22.77 31.18
CA ALA A 264 -12.94 24.22 31.09
C ALA A 264 -13.29 24.68 29.68
N THR A 265 -14.21 25.65 29.58
CA THR A 265 -14.60 26.27 28.31
C THR A 265 -14.57 27.80 28.41
N LEU A 266 -13.91 28.45 27.46
CA LEU A 266 -13.97 29.89 27.25
C LEU A 266 -14.56 30.18 25.86
N ASN A 267 -15.71 30.84 25.82
CA ASN A 267 -16.38 31.24 24.59
C ASN A 267 -16.30 32.76 24.45
N VAL A 268 -15.72 33.25 23.36
CA VAL A 268 -15.62 34.67 23.03
C VAL A 268 -16.27 34.90 21.67
N SER A 269 -17.30 35.74 21.63
CA SER A 269 -18.14 35.90 20.44
C SER A 269 -18.65 37.32 20.23
N ASN A 270 -19.17 37.60 19.04
CA ASN A 270 -19.93 38.82 18.74
C ASN A 270 -19.21 40.13 19.11
N GLY A 271 -17.89 40.20 18.91
CA GLY A 271 -17.06 41.38 19.24
C GLY A 271 -16.65 41.50 20.71
N GLY A 272 -16.87 40.48 21.54
CA GLY A 272 -16.35 40.40 22.90
C GLY A 272 -14.85 40.15 22.94
N THR A 273 -14.21 40.47 24.07
CA THR A 273 -12.75 40.38 24.24
C THR A 273 -12.37 39.69 25.55
N TYR A 274 -11.42 38.76 25.48
CA TYR A 274 -10.69 38.23 26.63
C TYR A 274 -9.22 38.66 26.54
N THR A 275 -8.66 39.20 27.62
CA THR A 275 -7.25 39.60 27.71
C THR A 275 -6.56 38.89 28.86
N ALA A 276 -5.52 38.11 28.57
CA ALA A 276 -4.58 37.56 29.54
C ALA A 276 -3.27 38.37 29.53
N ASN A 277 -2.90 38.92 30.68
CA ASN A 277 -1.72 39.78 30.83
C ASN A 277 -0.47 39.07 31.38
N ASP A 278 -0.50 37.75 31.49
CA ASP A 278 0.64 36.88 31.82
C ASP A 278 0.36 35.48 31.20
N GLN A 279 1.03 34.44 31.67
CA GLN A 279 0.89 33.08 31.15
C GLN A 279 -0.57 32.60 31.10
N MET A 280 -0.92 31.99 29.97
CA MET A 280 -2.21 31.33 29.77
C MET A 280 -1.99 29.83 29.59
N PHE A 281 -2.73 29.01 30.33
CA PHE A 281 -2.70 27.56 30.23
C PHE A 281 -4.05 27.07 29.73
N VAL A 282 -4.10 26.55 28.50
CA VAL A 282 -5.26 25.83 27.98
C VAL A 282 -5.00 24.34 28.14
N GLY A 283 -5.67 23.69 29.09
CA GLY A 283 -5.37 22.32 29.48
C GLY A 283 -4.06 22.25 30.26
N LEU A 284 -4.07 22.65 31.54
CA LEU A 284 -2.91 22.54 32.42
C LEU A 284 -2.64 21.08 32.82
N VAL A 285 -3.62 20.44 33.46
CA VAL A 285 -3.62 19.03 33.89
C VAL A 285 -4.96 18.33 33.56
N GLY A 286 -5.95 19.08 33.06
CA GLY A 286 -7.25 18.61 32.58
C GLY A 286 -7.49 19.00 31.12
N SER A 287 -8.74 19.28 30.77
CA SER A 287 -9.14 19.66 29.40
C SER A 287 -9.56 21.13 29.31
N GLY A 288 -8.95 21.88 28.39
CA GLY A 288 -9.31 23.27 28.11
C GLY A 288 -9.81 23.45 26.67
N THR A 289 -10.92 24.17 26.51
CA THR A 289 -11.48 24.56 25.21
C THR A 289 -11.61 26.08 25.11
N VAL A 290 -11.14 26.67 24.01
CA VAL A 290 -11.36 28.09 23.69
C VAL A 290 -12.03 28.21 22.33
N ASN A 291 -13.19 28.86 22.28
CA ASN A 291 -13.92 29.15 21.06
C ASN A 291 -13.94 30.66 20.82
N VAL A 292 -13.35 31.11 19.72
CA VAL A 292 -13.32 32.51 19.29
C VAL A 292 -14.12 32.60 18.00
N THR A 293 -15.33 33.15 18.07
CA THR A 293 -16.31 33.09 16.98
C THR A 293 -16.92 34.45 16.67
N SER A 294 -17.49 34.64 15.49
CA SER A 294 -18.32 35.81 15.16
C SER A 294 -17.72 37.17 15.54
N GLY A 295 -16.42 37.39 15.30
CA GLY A 295 -15.74 38.66 15.61
C GLY A 295 -15.11 38.75 17.01
N GLY A 296 -15.15 37.69 17.81
CA GLY A 296 -14.54 37.66 19.14
C GLY A 296 -13.00 37.80 19.12
N GLN A 297 -12.42 38.28 20.21
CA GLN A 297 -10.98 38.54 20.34
C GLN A 297 -10.40 37.89 21.61
N VAL A 298 -9.31 37.13 21.48
CA VAL A 298 -8.50 36.67 22.61
C VAL A 298 -7.11 37.27 22.48
N ASN A 299 -6.66 37.98 23.52
CA ASN A 299 -5.36 38.65 23.53
C ASN A 299 -4.47 38.06 24.63
N THR A 300 -3.27 37.61 24.30
CA THR A 300 -2.21 37.24 25.25
C THR A 300 -1.09 38.25 25.15
N THR A 301 -0.91 39.08 26.18
CA THR A 301 -0.08 40.29 26.07
C THR A 301 1.31 40.15 26.69
N SER A 302 1.50 39.18 27.59
CA SER A 302 2.77 38.85 28.24
C SER A 302 2.80 37.37 28.60
N GLY A 303 3.99 36.83 28.87
CA GLY A 303 4.17 35.42 29.18
C GLY A 303 3.95 34.49 27.98
N VAL A 304 4.12 33.20 28.18
CA VAL A 304 3.90 32.16 27.17
C VAL A 304 2.50 31.59 27.33
N ALA A 305 1.79 31.40 26.21
CA ALA A 305 0.55 30.63 26.21
C ALA A 305 0.84 29.15 25.92
N TYR A 306 0.50 28.27 26.86
CA TYR A 306 0.68 26.83 26.77
C TYR A 306 -0.64 26.13 26.45
N PHE A 307 -0.60 25.18 25.52
CA PHE A 307 -1.73 24.35 25.15
C PHE A 307 -1.37 22.88 25.37
N GLY A 308 -2.10 22.21 26.28
CA GLY A 308 -1.85 20.81 26.65
C GLY A 308 -0.53 20.66 27.42
N TYR A 309 -0.44 21.28 28.59
CA TYR A 309 0.83 21.44 29.32
C TYR A 309 1.37 20.14 29.92
N SER A 310 0.56 19.41 30.70
CA SER A 310 0.97 18.18 31.39
C SER A 310 0.57 16.91 30.64
N ALA A 311 1.22 15.79 30.96
CA ALA A 311 0.82 14.47 30.47
C ALA A 311 -0.68 14.20 30.68
N GLY A 312 -1.37 13.82 29.61
CA GLY A 312 -2.81 13.56 29.62
C GLY A 312 -3.70 14.80 29.50
N ALA A 313 -3.14 16.01 29.63
CA ALA A 313 -3.90 17.24 29.41
C ALA A 313 -4.25 17.43 27.93
N THR A 314 -5.39 18.08 27.67
CA THR A 314 -5.87 18.33 26.31
C THR A 314 -6.28 19.79 26.11
N ALA A 315 -5.97 20.32 24.92
CA ALA A 315 -6.35 21.67 24.53
C ALA A 315 -6.99 21.68 23.14
N THR A 316 -8.11 22.39 23.03
CA THR A 316 -8.78 22.65 21.76
C THR A 316 -9.07 24.14 21.61
N VAL A 317 -8.57 24.75 20.54
CA VAL A 317 -8.81 26.15 20.20
C VAL A 317 -9.45 26.22 18.81
N ILE A 318 -10.55 26.94 18.71
CA ILE A 318 -11.26 27.19 17.44
C ILE A 318 -11.35 28.69 17.23
N ILE A 319 -10.80 29.18 16.12
CA ILE A 319 -10.91 30.57 15.67
C ILE A 319 -11.71 30.54 14.36
N ASP A 320 -12.98 30.94 14.43
CA ASP A 320 -13.95 30.72 13.36
C ASP A 320 -14.75 31.98 13.04
N GLY A 321 -14.62 32.46 11.79
CA GLY A 321 -15.40 33.58 11.27
C GLY A 321 -14.58 34.85 11.10
N THR A 322 -15.03 35.69 10.17
CA THR A 322 -14.39 36.98 9.87
C THR A 322 -14.31 37.87 11.10
N GLY A 323 -13.12 38.41 11.35
CA GLY A 323 -12.85 39.28 12.49
C GLY A 323 -12.71 38.53 13.80
N SER A 324 -12.79 37.20 13.84
CA SER A 324 -12.39 36.43 15.02
C SER A 324 -10.88 36.28 15.03
N ALA A 325 -10.22 36.60 16.15
CA ALA A 325 -8.78 36.49 16.22
C ALA A 325 -8.25 36.09 17.60
N TRP A 326 -7.13 35.37 17.57
CA TRP A 326 -6.21 35.26 18.69
C TRP A 326 -4.99 36.12 18.39
N ASN A 327 -4.70 37.09 19.26
CA ASN A 327 -3.56 37.98 19.14
C ASN A 327 -2.59 37.76 20.30
N ASP A 328 -1.46 37.15 20.01
CA ASP A 328 -0.38 36.99 20.95
C ASP A 328 0.72 38.03 20.67
N THR A 329 0.84 38.97 21.61
CA THR A 329 1.96 39.92 21.71
C THR A 329 2.89 39.56 22.87
N GLY A 330 2.68 38.41 23.51
CA GLY A 330 3.49 37.89 24.60
C GLY A 330 4.79 37.25 24.12
N SER A 331 5.27 36.26 24.89
CA SER A 331 6.53 35.55 24.62
C SER A 331 6.39 34.36 23.65
N GLY A 332 5.23 34.20 23.02
CA GLY A 332 4.97 33.12 22.06
C GLY A 332 4.03 32.04 22.57
N LEU A 333 3.84 31.02 21.74
CA LEU A 333 2.91 29.92 21.93
C LEU A 333 3.66 28.58 22.01
N VAL A 334 3.25 27.71 22.93
CA VAL A 334 3.69 26.32 23.00
C VAL A 334 2.48 25.40 22.86
N ILE A 335 2.40 24.71 21.74
CA ILE A 335 1.25 23.91 21.33
C ILE A 335 1.62 22.43 21.42
N GLY A 336 1.01 21.71 22.36
CA GLY A 336 1.25 20.28 22.55
C GLY A 336 2.50 20.05 23.41
N GLY A 337 2.36 20.32 24.71
CA GLY A 337 3.38 20.10 25.71
C GLY A 337 3.74 21.37 26.50
N ASN A 338 4.96 21.41 27.01
CA ASN A 338 5.43 22.39 27.99
C ASN A 338 6.81 22.95 27.60
N ASP A 339 7.64 23.32 28.58
CA ASP A 339 8.99 23.83 28.39
C ASP A 339 10.02 22.75 27.99
N GLY A 340 9.59 21.49 27.83
CA GLY A 340 10.43 20.36 27.45
C GLY A 340 11.06 19.63 28.64
N THR A 341 10.81 20.07 29.87
CA THR A 341 11.41 19.48 31.08
C THR A 341 10.60 18.30 31.63
N THR A 342 9.32 18.20 31.28
CA THR A 342 8.42 17.15 31.76
C THR A 342 7.55 16.58 30.64
N ALA A 343 6.83 15.49 30.92
CA ALA A 343 5.91 14.87 29.96
C ALA A 343 4.72 15.81 29.66
N GLY A 344 4.45 16.02 28.38
CA GLY A 344 3.48 17.01 27.88
C GLY A 344 2.15 16.40 27.43
N GLY A 345 1.16 17.26 27.21
CA GLY A 345 -0.19 16.90 26.73
C GLY A 345 -0.38 17.14 25.23
N ASN A 346 -1.63 17.07 24.78
CA ASN A 346 -1.98 17.23 23.36
C ASN A 346 -2.77 18.51 23.12
N ALA A 347 -2.52 19.17 21.99
CA ALA A 347 -3.21 20.41 21.63
C ALA A 347 -3.56 20.51 20.15
N THR A 348 -4.70 21.12 19.89
CA THR A 348 -5.21 21.40 18.56
C THR A 348 -5.66 22.86 18.47
N ILE A 349 -5.19 23.58 17.46
CA ILE A 349 -5.68 24.91 17.08
C ILE A 349 -6.22 24.83 15.65
N THR A 350 -7.47 25.25 15.45
CA THR A 350 -8.10 25.32 14.12
C THR A 350 -8.53 26.75 13.81
N VAL A 351 -8.05 27.28 12.70
CA VAL A 351 -8.41 28.60 12.17
C VAL A 351 -9.19 28.40 10.88
N ARG A 352 -10.42 28.91 10.81
CA ARG A 352 -11.30 28.71 9.64
C ARG A 352 -12.26 29.86 9.38
N ASN A 353 -12.85 29.84 8.19
CA ASN A 353 -13.89 30.79 7.74
C ASN A 353 -13.52 32.27 7.93
N GLY A 354 -12.26 32.65 7.70
CA GLY A 354 -11.81 34.04 7.83
C GLY A 354 -11.31 34.43 9.22
N GLY A 355 -11.10 33.47 10.13
CA GLY A 355 -10.44 33.70 11.41
C GLY A 355 -8.94 33.98 11.27
N ALA A 356 -8.33 34.58 12.29
CA ALA A 356 -6.92 34.94 12.30
C ALA A 356 -6.19 34.45 13.57
N LEU A 357 -5.02 33.83 13.38
CA LEU A 357 -4.05 33.59 14.45
C LEU A 357 -2.86 34.54 14.23
N ASN A 358 -2.60 35.44 15.17
CA ASN A 358 -1.45 36.33 15.14
C ASN A 358 -0.59 36.00 16.34
N SER A 359 0.66 35.58 16.14
CA SER A 359 1.52 35.09 17.21
C SER A 359 2.96 35.59 17.11
N GLY A 360 3.65 35.60 18.24
CA GLY A 360 5.10 35.68 18.27
C GLY A 360 5.74 34.38 17.78
N ASP A 361 6.70 33.86 18.55
CA ASP A 361 7.33 32.57 18.27
C ASP A 361 6.38 31.43 18.62
N VAL A 362 6.38 30.37 17.81
CA VAL A 362 5.51 29.20 18.01
C VAL A 362 6.32 27.93 18.03
N ILE A 363 6.11 27.13 19.07
CA ILE A 363 6.69 25.80 19.23
C ILE A 363 5.55 24.77 19.20
N LEU A 364 5.61 23.80 18.29
CA LEU A 364 4.66 22.69 18.21
C LEU A 364 5.34 21.38 18.62
N GLY A 365 4.79 20.71 19.61
CA GLY A 365 5.31 19.43 20.11
C GLY A 365 6.59 19.61 20.91
N ASN A 366 6.48 19.93 22.21
CA ASN A 366 7.62 20.07 23.10
C ASN A 366 7.38 19.36 24.44
N ASP A 367 8.07 18.25 24.67
CA ASP A 367 8.03 17.53 25.96
C ASP A 367 9.31 16.73 26.19
N SER A 368 9.42 16.12 27.38
CA SER A 368 10.56 15.26 27.73
C SER A 368 10.42 13.80 27.27
N THR A 369 9.34 13.41 26.59
CA THR A 369 9.01 11.99 26.32
C THR A 369 8.73 11.63 24.87
N ASN A 370 8.72 12.62 23.96
CA ASN A 370 8.38 12.45 22.55
C ASN A 370 6.97 11.85 22.33
N ARG A 371 6.00 12.22 23.18
CA ARG A 371 4.61 11.74 23.09
C ARG A 371 3.58 12.85 22.93
N SER A 372 3.95 14.09 23.27
CA SER A 372 3.04 15.23 23.12
C SER A 372 2.81 15.54 21.65
N ARG A 373 1.61 16.01 21.33
CA ARG A 373 1.21 16.33 19.95
C ARG A 373 0.69 17.76 19.88
N GLY A 374 1.38 18.60 19.12
CA GLY A 374 0.93 19.94 18.76
C GLY A 374 0.40 19.97 17.34
N THR A 375 -0.82 20.44 17.13
CA THR A 375 -1.39 20.56 15.78
C THR A 375 -2.01 21.93 15.55
N VAL A 376 -1.63 22.58 14.46
CA VAL A 376 -2.26 23.81 13.95
C VAL A 376 -2.82 23.53 12.56
N THR A 377 -4.09 23.84 12.34
CA THR A 377 -4.75 23.77 11.02
C THR A 377 -5.34 25.12 10.67
N VAL A 378 -4.96 25.67 9.52
CA VAL A 378 -5.52 26.89 8.95
C VAL A 378 -6.17 26.51 7.62
N THR A 379 -7.49 26.70 7.50
CA THR A 379 -8.25 26.27 6.33
C THR A 379 -9.28 27.31 5.89
N GLY A 380 -9.51 27.39 4.59
CA GLY A 380 -10.57 28.20 4.00
C GLY A 380 -10.10 29.60 3.63
N LEU A 381 -10.79 30.17 2.64
CA LEU A 381 -10.49 31.49 2.10
C LEU A 381 -10.56 32.57 3.19
N GLY A 382 -9.51 33.39 3.25
CA GLY A 382 -9.42 34.52 4.19
C GLY A 382 -8.97 34.13 5.61
N SER A 383 -8.83 32.84 5.91
CA SER A 383 -8.23 32.40 7.18
C SER A 383 -6.72 32.64 7.15
N THR A 384 -6.19 33.27 8.20
CA THR A 384 -4.79 33.68 8.24
C THR A 384 -4.06 33.18 9.49
N TRP A 385 -2.78 32.91 9.33
CA TRP A 385 -1.84 32.78 10.44
C TRP A 385 -0.62 33.65 10.18
N ASN A 386 -0.28 34.55 11.10
CA ASN A 386 0.95 35.34 11.09
C ASN A 386 1.77 34.97 12.32
N ALA A 387 3.04 34.60 12.13
CA ALA A 387 3.97 34.23 13.20
C ALA A 387 5.35 34.86 12.99
N ASN A 388 6.14 34.99 14.06
CA ASN A 388 7.55 35.38 13.97
C ASN A 388 8.39 34.18 13.50
N ASN A 389 8.77 33.31 14.43
CA ASN A 389 9.38 32.01 14.14
C ASN A 389 8.36 30.89 14.35
N VAL A 390 8.44 29.82 13.55
CA VAL A 390 7.63 28.62 13.75
C VAL A 390 8.50 27.39 13.74
N PHE A 391 8.39 26.61 14.81
CA PHE A 391 9.13 25.38 14.97
C PHE A 391 8.19 24.20 15.14
N VAL A 392 8.25 23.25 14.20
CA VAL A 392 7.32 22.13 14.08
C VAL A 392 7.99 20.83 14.45
N GLY A 393 7.54 20.20 15.53
CA GLY A 393 8.19 19.02 16.09
C GLY A 393 9.50 19.45 16.74
N TRP A 394 9.40 20.12 17.88
CA TRP A 394 10.58 20.64 18.59
C TRP A 394 11.32 19.52 19.31
N ASN A 395 10.79 19.05 20.43
CA ASN A 395 11.26 17.85 21.12
C ASN A 395 10.28 16.66 21.00
N SER A 396 9.17 16.87 20.29
CA SER A 396 8.06 15.93 20.22
C SER A 396 7.41 15.95 18.83
N ILE A 397 6.11 15.67 18.75
CA ILE A 397 5.37 15.60 17.48
C ILE A 397 4.68 16.94 17.20
N GLY A 398 5.01 17.57 16.08
CA GLY A 398 4.36 18.78 15.59
C GLY A 398 3.74 18.59 14.21
N THR A 399 2.57 19.17 13.99
CA THR A 399 1.85 19.13 12.71
C THR A 399 1.27 20.50 12.35
N VAL A 400 1.53 20.96 11.13
CA VAL A 400 0.95 22.16 10.52
C VAL A 400 0.21 21.80 9.23
N ASN A 401 -1.03 22.25 9.10
CA ASN A 401 -1.81 22.10 7.87
C ASN A 401 -2.32 23.46 7.39
N ILE A 402 -1.93 23.89 6.20
CA ILE A 402 -2.41 25.11 5.54
C ILE A 402 -3.18 24.70 4.28
N LEU A 403 -4.50 24.84 4.32
CA LEU A 403 -5.43 24.18 3.40
C LEU A 403 -6.42 25.18 2.79
N ASP A 404 -7.02 24.80 1.65
CA ASP A 404 -8.22 25.43 1.09
C ASP A 404 -8.16 26.96 0.94
N ARG A 405 -7.06 27.45 0.33
CA ARG A 405 -6.80 28.88 0.06
C ARG A 405 -6.56 29.73 1.32
N ALA A 406 -6.04 29.12 2.37
CA ALA A 406 -5.55 29.82 3.55
C ALA A 406 -4.20 30.52 3.30
N THR A 407 -3.88 31.50 4.14
CA THR A 407 -2.60 32.22 4.12
C THR A 407 -1.82 32.01 5.41
N PHE A 408 -0.53 31.71 5.30
CA PHE A 408 0.38 31.63 6.44
C PHE A 408 1.65 32.45 6.17
N ALA A 409 1.94 33.39 7.06
CA ALA A 409 3.15 34.21 6.99
C ALA A 409 4.04 33.94 8.22
N VAL A 410 5.30 33.61 7.95
CA VAL A 410 6.37 33.52 8.94
C VAL A 410 7.31 34.68 8.69
N ASN A 411 7.47 35.57 9.66
CA ASN A 411 8.26 36.78 9.48
C ASN A 411 9.77 36.49 9.42
N THR A 412 10.22 35.43 10.10
CA THR A 412 11.62 35.02 10.14
C THR A 412 11.78 33.57 9.69
N ASP A 413 12.08 32.64 10.59
CA ASP A 413 12.46 31.27 10.23
C ASP A 413 11.32 30.26 10.46
N LEU A 414 11.20 29.32 9.54
CA LEU A 414 10.37 28.12 9.69
C LEU A 414 11.28 26.90 9.81
N SER A 415 11.16 26.14 10.89
CA SER A 415 11.94 24.91 11.04
C SER A 415 11.08 23.72 11.43
N ILE A 416 11.38 22.56 10.85
CA ILE A 416 10.62 21.32 11.02
C ILE A 416 11.60 20.22 11.45
N GLY A 417 11.27 19.49 12.52
CA GLY A 417 12.09 18.42 13.11
C GLY A 417 13.36 18.98 13.78
N THR A 418 13.20 19.72 14.88
CA THR A 418 14.23 20.64 15.40
C THR A 418 15.07 20.10 16.56
N CYS A 419 14.77 18.92 17.13
CA CYS A 419 15.64 18.24 18.12
C CYS A 419 15.72 16.72 17.92
N ASN A 420 16.63 16.06 18.66
CA ASN A 420 16.81 14.61 18.64
C ASN A 420 15.48 13.88 18.96
N CYS A 421 15.10 12.92 18.12
CA CYS A 421 13.86 12.14 18.19
C CYS A 421 12.55 12.88 17.81
N SER A 422 12.60 14.16 17.46
CA SER A 422 11.41 14.91 17.07
C SER A 422 10.82 14.46 15.73
N SER A 423 9.51 14.68 15.55
CA SER A 423 8.83 14.46 14.28
C SER A 423 7.99 15.67 13.90
N GLY A 424 8.40 16.37 12.86
CA GLY A 424 7.70 17.53 12.32
C GLY A 424 7.03 17.22 10.99
N THR A 425 5.78 17.66 10.84
CA THR A 425 5.01 17.48 9.60
C THR A 425 4.35 18.78 9.18
N MET A 426 4.45 19.13 7.89
CA MET A 426 3.75 20.28 7.33
C MET A 426 3.12 19.94 5.99
N THR A 427 1.84 20.28 5.81
CA THR A 427 1.13 20.17 4.53
C THR A 427 0.62 21.54 4.09
N VAL A 428 0.89 21.90 2.84
CA VAL A 428 0.33 23.09 2.18
C VAL A 428 -0.41 22.61 0.94
N SER A 429 -1.71 22.92 0.84
CA SER A 429 -2.53 22.46 -0.29
C SER A 429 -3.75 23.34 -0.59
N GLY A 430 -4.50 22.99 -1.63
CA GLY A 430 -5.79 23.60 -1.94
C GLY A 430 -5.71 25.06 -2.41
N GLY A 431 -4.62 25.45 -3.06
CA GLY A 431 -4.42 26.83 -3.52
C GLY A 431 -3.99 27.79 -2.40
N SER A 432 -3.43 27.26 -1.32
CA SER A 432 -2.95 28.04 -0.17
C SER A 432 -1.58 28.67 -0.40
N THR A 433 -1.29 29.75 0.32
CA THR A 433 -0.05 30.51 0.16
C THR A 433 0.72 30.60 1.48
N VAL A 434 2.00 30.25 1.47
CA VAL A 434 2.92 30.43 2.59
C VAL A 434 4.05 31.37 2.20
N THR A 435 4.33 32.37 3.04
CA THR A 435 5.46 33.28 2.88
C THR A 435 6.40 33.21 4.08
N ILE A 436 7.70 33.13 3.84
CA ILE A 436 8.73 32.99 4.88
C ILE A 436 9.77 34.09 4.68
N GLY A 437 9.97 34.92 5.70
CA GLY A 437 10.81 36.12 5.61
C GLY A 437 12.31 35.86 5.71
N ASN A 438 12.74 34.65 6.09
CA ASN A 438 14.14 34.26 6.07
C ASN A 438 14.27 32.77 5.68
N ASN A 439 14.91 31.94 6.51
CA ASN A 439 15.25 30.57 6.15
C ASN A 439 14.12 29.61 6.46
N TRP A 440 14.11 28.49 5.75
CA TRP A 440 13.22 27.39 6.05
C TRP A 440 13.92 26.05 5.97
N THR A 441 13.78 25.27 7.04
CA THR A 441 14.51 24.03 7.24
C THR A 441 13.55 22.87 7.44
N VAL A 442 13.74 21.82 6.66
CA VAL A 442 13.03 20.55 6.77
C VAL A 442 14.03 19.51 7.24
N GLY A 443 14.02 19.19 8.53
CA GLY A 443 14.94 18.24 9.16
C GLY A 443 16.16 18.94 9.74
N GLU A 444 15.94 19.83 10.71
CA GLU A 444 16.97 20.73 11.23
C GLU A 444 18.02 20.00 12.07
N ALA A 445 17.64 19.21 13.06
CA ALA A 445 18.56 18.65 14.04
C ALA A 445 18.87 17.17 13.83
N ALA A 446 20.04 16.74 14.29
CA ALA A 446 20.46 15.34 14.27
C ALA A 446 19.41 14.42 14.92
N GLY A 447 19.05 13.32 14.26
CA GLY A 447 18.02 12.41 14.76
C GLY A 447 16.58 12.95 14.78
N GLY A 448 16.35 14.19 14.31
CA GLY A 448 15.01 14.71 13.99
C GLY A 448 14.55 14.22 12.62
N THR A 449 13.24 14.03 12.47
CA THR A 449 12.59 13.67 11.20
C THR A 449 11.58 14.73 10.79
N ALA A 450 11.61 15.12 9.52
CA ALA A 450 10.73 16.16 9.00
C ALA A 450 10.17 15.79 7.63
N VAL A 451 8.87 16.01 7.46
CA VAL A 451 8.21 15.88 6.16
C VAL A 451 7.42 17.14 5.87
N MET A 452 7.68 17.76 4.73
CA MET A 452 6.87 18.85 4.19
C MET A 452 6.31 18.48 2.82
N THR A 453 5.03 18.73 2.60
CA THR A 453 4.35 18.48 1.32
C THR A 453 3.66 19.74 0.83
N ILE A 454 3.94 20.13 -0.41
CA ILE A 454 3.34 21.24 -1.14
C ILE A 454 2.63 20.63 -2.36
N THR A 455 1.30 20.67 -2.39
CA THR A 455 0.51 19.98 -3.43
C THR A 455 -0.68 20.79 -3.93
N GLY A 456 -1.07 20.56 -5.18
CA GLY A 456 -2.25 21.12 -5.81
C GLY A 456 -1.96 22.44 -6.52
N ALA A 457 -2.64 22.62 -7.66
CA ALA A 457 -2.51 23.82 -8.48
C ALA A 457 -2.84 25.10 -7.70
N GLY A 458 -2.01 26.13 -7.86
CA GLY A 458 -2.15 27.42 -7.19
C GLY A 458 -1.63 27.44 -5.74
N THR A 459 -1.18 26.32 -5.20
CA THR A 459 -0.51 26.27 -3.89
C THR A 459 0.94 26.74 -4.04
N SER A 460 1.39 27.66 -3.18
CA SER A 460 2.75 28.19 -3.25
C SER A 460 3.39 28.41 -1.88
N VAL A 461 4.68 28.09 -1.79
CA VAL A 461 5.56 28.49 -0.68
C VAL A 461 6.67 29.38 -1.21
N THR A 462 6.87 30.55 -0.62
CA THR A 462 7.91 31.50 -1.06
C THR A 462 8.71 31.97 0.13
N ALA A 463 10.02 31.78 0.07
CA ALA A 463 10.97 32.26 1.07
C ALA A 463 11.94 33.26 0.44
N THR A 464 12.34 34.26 1.22
CA THR A 464 13.43 35.20 0.86
C THR A 464 14.81 34.67 1.25
N GLY A 465 14.89 33.71 2.17
CA GLY A 465 16.13 33.04 2.57
C GLY A 465 16.26 31.63 1.99
N ASP A 466 17.18 30.86 2.57
CA ASP A 466 17.60 29.56 2.07
C ASP A 466 16.65 28.43 2.50
N LEU A 467 16.50 27.45 1.63
CA LEU A 467 15.89 26.15 1.94
C LEU A 467 16.98 25.15 2.32
N GLN A 468 16.84 24.50 3.47
CA GLN A 468 17.64 23.33 3.84
C GLN A 468 16.75 22.10 4.01
N VAL A 469 16.94 21.07 3.17
CA VAL A 469 16.27 19.77 3.29
C VAL A 469 17.27 18.76 3.82
N GLY A 470 17.08 18.29 5.05
CA GLY A 470 18.06 17.52 5.80
C GLY A 470 19.26 18.40 6.16
N SER A 471 19.10 19.27 7.16
CA SER A 471 20.17 20.14 7.63
C SER A 471 21.21 19.36 8.44
N LEU A 472 20.85 18.91 9.65
CA LEU A 472 21.60 17.92 10.42
C LEU A 472 20.81 16.60 10.60
N GLY A 473 19.50 16.62 10.31
CA GLY A 473 18.58 15.50 10.48
C GLY A 473 18.19 14.80 9.17
N ILE A 474 17.01 14.16 9.20
CA ILE A 474 16.36 13.55 8.03
C ILE A 474 15.22 14.44 7.57
N GLY A 475 15.34 15.01 6.38
CA GLY A 475 14.36 15.90 5.78
C GLY A 475 13.80 15.35 4.48
N THR A 476 12.47 15.38 4.32
CA THR A 476 11.81 15.13 3.03
C THR A 476 10.90 16.29 2.65
N LEU A 477 11.13 16.88 1.48
CA LEU A 477 10.24 17.87 0.87
C LEU A 477 9.65 17.30 -0.42
N ASN A 478 8.32 17.30 -0.51
CA ASN A 478 7.58 16.92 -1.70
C ASN A 478 6.90 18.16 -2.29
N VAL A 479 7.19 18.48 -3.55
CA VAL A 479 6.49 19.51 -4.34
C VAL A 479 5.82 18.80 -5.51
N GLN A 480 4.49 18.75 -5.53
CA GLN A 480 3.76 17.87 -6.45
C GLN A 480 2.45 18.49 -6.96
N ASP A 481 1.89 17.87 -8.00
CA ASP A 481 0.52 18.13 -8.50
C ASP A 481 0.25 19.62 -8.80
N GLY A 482 1.21 20.30 -9.44
CA GLY A 482 1.12 21.72 -9.80
C GLY A 482 1.43 22.71 -8.67
N GLY A 483 1.91 22.23 -7.51
CA GLY A 483 2.42 23.08 -6.43
C GLY A 483 3.72 23.80 -6.79
N SER A 484 4.00 24.90 -6.10
CA SER A 484 5.16 25.77 -6.35
C SER A 484 5.97 26.07 -5.08
N ALA A 485 7.29 26.10 -5.19
CA ALA A 485 8.19 26.54 -4.13
C ALA A 485 9.34 27.42 -4.66
N THR A 486 9.66 28.50 -3.93
CA THR A 486 10.77 29.41 -4.24
C THR A 486 11.61 29.68 -2.99
N ALA A 487 12.95 29.64 -3.13
CA ALA A 487 13.91 30.00 -2.09
C ALA A 487 15.12 30.74 -2.68
N ALA A 488 15.94 31.36 -1.84
CA ALA A 488 17.19 32.00 -2.26
C ALA A 488 18.20 30.96 -2.76
N ASN A 489 18.80 30.20 -1.85
CA ASN A 489 19.54 28.98 -2.18
C ASN A 489 18.79 27.74 -1.68
N ILE A 490 19.08 26.59 -2.27
CA ILE A 490 18.51 25.30 -1.86
C ILE A 490 19.64 24.32 -1.58
N TYR A 491 19.66 23.76 -0.37
CA TYR A 491 20.58 22.73 0.06
C TYR A 491 19.82 21.45 0.38
N VAL A 492 20.24 20.33 -0.19
CA VAL A 492 19.67 19.00 0.09
C VAL A 492 20.77 18.11 0.67
N GLY A 493 20.66 17.70 1.92
CA GLY A 493 21.73 17.02 2.65
C GLY A 493 22.88 17.98 3.00
N PHE A 494 22.60 18.97 3.84
CA PHE A 494 23.48 20.11 4.08
C PHE A 494 24.66 19.77 5.02
N GLY A 495 24.40 19.21 6.20
CA GLY A 495 25.38 18.96 7.25
C GLY A 495 25.87 17.51 7.33
N ASN A 496 26.94 17.28 8.10
CA ASN A 496 27.53 15.95 8.24
C ASN A 496 26.55 14.94 8.88
N GLY A 497 26.41 13.76 8.28
CA GLY A 497 25.47 12.72 8.73
C GLY A 497 23.99 13.00 8.44
N SER A 498 23.67 14.14 7.80
CA SER A 498 22.29 14.48 7.40
C SER A 498 21.84 13.72 6.15
N SER A 499 20.53 13.59 5.99
CA SER A 499 19.90 13.03 4.78
C SER A 499 18.74 13.91 4.33
N GLY A 500 18.88 14.49 3.13
CA GLY A 500 17.86 15.28 2.48
C GLY A 500 17.28 14.57 1.26
N THR A 501 15.96 14.53 1.15
CA THR A 501 15.25 14.09 -0.06
C THR A 501 14.29 15.16 -0.54
N LEU A 502 14.44 15.57 -1.79
CA LEU A 502 13.59 16.56 -2.44
C LEU A 502 12.95 15.93 -3.68
N ASN A 503 11.62 15.85 -3.69
CA ASN A 503 10.85 15.27 -4.79
C ASN A 503 10.02 16.36 -5.46
N VAL A 504 10.19 16.53 -6.78
CA VAL A 504 9.40 17.46 -7.60
C VAL A 504 8.68 16.66 -8.70
N SER A 505 7.35 16.70 -8.72
CA SER A 505 6.56 15.86 -9.64
C SER A 505 5.21 16.44 -10.07
N GLY A 506 4.54 15.82 -11.06
CA GLY A 506 3.15 16.14 -11.41
C GLY A 506 2.94 17.56 -11.91
N GLY A 507 3.84 18.08 -12.75
CA GLY A 507 3.78 19.46 -13.25
C GLY A 507 4.11 20.55 -12.22
N ALA A 508 4.65 20.19 -11.05
CA ALA A 508 5.10 21.14 -10.03
C ALA A 508 6.34 21.94 -10.48
N SER A 509 6.55 23.09 -9.84
CA SER A 509 7.71 23.97 -10.08
C SER A 509 8.50 24.26 -8.80
N LEU A 510 9.82 24.16 -8.89
CA LEU A 510 10.74 24.57 -7.83
C LEU A 510 11.75 25.59 -8.39
N THR A 511 11.99 26.68 -7.68
CA THR A 511 12.94 27.73 -8.08
C THR A 511 13.91 28.07 -6.94
N ALA A 512 15.20 27.95 -7.19
CA ALA A 512 16.25 28.63 -6.43
C ALA A 512 16.62 29.91 -7.19
N THR A 513 16.58 31.07 -6.54
CA THR A 513 17.04 32.33 -7.17
C THR A 513 18.57 32.45 -7.19
N GLY A 514 19.25 31.61 -6.42
CA GLY A 514 20.69 31.40 -6.36
C GLY A 514 21.03 29.93 -6.64
N ASP A 515 21.84 29.31 -5.78
CA ASP A 515 22.40 27.99 -6.01
C ASP A 515 21.48 26.86 -5.52
N LEU A 516 21.52 25.72 -6.23
CA LEU A 516 20.93 24.45 -5.81
C LEU A 516 22.04 23.41 -5.61
N THR A 517 22.27 23.05 -4.36
CA THR A 517 23.29 22.08 -3.94
C THR A 517 22.65 20.81 -3.43
N VAL A 518 23.01 19.67 -4.01
CA VAL A 518 22.54 18.34 -3.64
C VAL A 518 23.72 17.52 -3.13
N GLY A 519 23.72 17.20 -1.84
CA GLY A 519 24.85 16.63 -1.12
C GLY A 519 25.93 17.69 -0.88
N ASP A 520 25.77 18.52 0.16
CA ASP A 520 26.77 19.53 0.53
C ASP A 520 27.83 18.92 1.47
N ASN A 521 27.45 18.54 2.70
CA ASN A 521 28.27 17.70 3.61
C ASN A 521 27.57 16.39 3.99
N GLY A 522 26.29 16.22 3.62
CA GLY A 522 25.48 15.03 3.90
C GLY A 522 25.13 14.25 2.64
N THR A 523 24.06 13.46 2.74
CA THR A 523 23.46 12.75 1.59
C THR A 523 22.27 13.53 1.08
N GLY A 524 22.32 13.98 -0.18
CA GLY A 524 21.23 14.69 -0.84
C GLY A 524 20.68 13.92 -2.04
N ILE A 525 19.36 13.85 -2.15
CA ILE A 525 18.66 13.27 -3.29
C ILE A 525 17.65 14.28 -3.83
N LEU A 526 17.72 14.57 -5.13
CA LEU A 526 16.73 15.34 -5.87
C LEU A 526 16.13 14.49 -6.99
N ASN A 527 14.80 14.31 -6.95
CA ASN A 527 14.05 13.63 -8.00
C ASN A 527 13.12 14.61 -8.72
N VAL A 528 13.30 14.77 -10.03
CA VAL A 528 12.44 15.58 -10.90
C VAL A 528 11.77 14.65 -11.90
N ARG A 529 10.44 14.53 -11.81
CA ARG A 529 9.70 13.56 -12.62
C ARG A 529 8.32 14.04 -13.08
N SER A 530 7.72 13.30 -14.00
CA SER A 530 6.30 13.48 -14.37
C SER A 530 5.94 14.92 -14.77
N GLY A 531 6.76 15.56 -15.60
CA GLY A 531 6.50 16.90 -16.14
C GLY A 531 6.88 18.06 -15.22
N ALA A 532 7.59 17.81 -14.13
CA ALA A 532 8.03 18.84 -13.20
C ALA A 532 9.17 19.72 -13.75
N ALA A 533 9.27 20.95 -13.23
CA ALA A 533 10.33 21.89 -13.59
C ALA A 533 11.12 22.37 -12.37
N VAL A 534 12.44 22.28 -12.43
CA VAL A 534 13.36 22.87 -11.45
C VAL A 534 14.22 23.94 -12.13
N THR A 535 14.35 25.10 -11.51
CA THR A 535 15.24 26.18 -11.99
C THR A 535 16.16 26.65 -10.88
N ALA A 536 17.43 26.85 -11.18
CA ALA A 536 18.43 27.44 -10.29
C ALA A 536 19.45 28.28 -11.08
N VAL A 537 20.25 29.09 -10.40
CA VAL A 537 21.41 29.76 -11.01
C VAL A 537 22.50 28.73 -11.25
N ASN A 538 23.13 28.21 -10.20
CA ASN A 538 24.11 27.12 -10.32
C ASN A 538 23.55 25.82 -9.75
N GLY A 539 24.01 24.69 -10.31
CA GLY A 539 23.77 23.35 -9.79
C GLY A 539 25.06 22.75 -9.26
N ILE A 540 25.04 22.21 -8.06
CA ILE A 540 26.19 21.52 -7.45
C ILE A 540 25.71 20.17 -6.92
N ILE A 541 26.38 19.09 -7.30
CA ILE A 541 26.04 17.73 -6.88
C ILE A 541 27.28 17.12 -6.23
N GLY A 542 27.26 16.88 -4.92
CA GLY A 542 28.41 16.36 -4.16
C GLY A 542 29.51 17.41 -3.92
N ASN A 543 29.24 18.39 -3.06
CA ASN A 543 30.09 19.58 -2.87
C ASN A 543 31.31 19.35 -1.96
N ASN A 544 31.18 18.71 -0.79
CA ASN A 544 32.29 18.57 0.16
C ASN A 544 32.76 17.12 0.36
N ALA A 545 33.86 16.95 1.09
CA ALA A 545 34.44 15.64 1.38
C ALA A 545 33.43 14.73 2.08
N SER A 546 33.31 13.47 1.63
CA SER A 546 32.35 12.48 2.16
C SER A 546 30.87 12.80 1.93
N SER A 547 30.52 13.86 1.19
CA SER A 547 29.16 14.12 0.76
C SER A 547 28.74 13.21 -0.39
N SER A 548 27.42 12.98 -0.52
CA SER A 548 26.84 12.25 -1.64
C SER A 548 25.63 12.98 -2.20
N GLY A 549 25.72 13.40 -3.45
CA GLY A 549 24.64 14.04 -4.17
C GLY A 549 24.13 13.17 -5.31
N VAL A 550 22.81 12.99 -5.38
CA VAL A 550 22.16 12.30 -6.51
C VAL A 550 21.02 13.15 -7.05
N VAL A 551 21.07 13.45 -8.34
CA VAL A 551 20.00 14.14 -9.07
C VAL A 551 19.46 13.23 -10.17
N SER A 552 18.15 13.00 -10.17
CA SER A 552 17.45 12.27 -11.24
C SER A 552 16.44 13.19 -11.92
N VAL A 553 16.51 13.28 -13.26
CA VAL A 553 15.52 13.97 -14.10
C VAL A 553 14.93 12.96 -15.07
N SER A 554 13.69 12.53 -14.83
CA SER A 554 13.08 11.41 -15.55
C SER A 554 11.67 11.69 -16.08
N GLY A 555 11.36 11.12 -17.24
CA GLY A 555 10.05 11.23 -17.87
C GLY A 555 9.89 12.46 -18.77
N ALA A 556 9.09 12.31 -19.82
CA ALA A 556 8.81 13.36 -20.78
C ALA A 556 8.26 14.63 -20.09
N GLY A 557 8.81 15.78 -20.49
CA GLY A 557 8.44 17.09 -19.94
C GLY A 557 9.10 17.46 -18.61
N SER A 558 9.80 16.54 -17.95
CA SER A 558 10.57 16.85 -16.74
C SER A 558 11.84 17.62 -17.10
N THR A 559 12.06 18.76 -16.42
CA THR A 559 13.19 19.66 -16.73
C THR A 559 13.94 20.12 -15.48
N ALA A 560 15.26 20.22 -15.59
CA ALA A 560 16.09 20.99 -14.66
C ALA A 560 16.90 22.02 -15.44
N THR A 561 16.80 23.29 -15.06
CA THR A 561 17.45 24.42 -15.76
C THR A 561 18.38 25.16 -14.82
N PHE A 562 19.64 25.30 -15.23
CA PHE A 562 20.69 26.03 -14.54
C PHE A 562 21.18 27.18 -15.43
N THR A 563 20.94 28.42 -15.01
CA THR A 563 21.30 29.59 -15.84
C THR A 563 22.79 29.96 -15.76
N GLY A 564 23.49 29.47 -14.74
CA GLY A 564 24.94 29.51 -14.55
C GLY A 564 25.56 28.17 -14.92
N GLY A 565 26.37 27.59 -14.03
CA GLY A 565 27.07 26.31 -14.25
C GLY A 565 26.44 25.12 -13.53
N LEU A 566 26.86 23.92 -13.92
CA LEU A 566 26.54 22.66 -13.25
C LEU A 566 27.84 21.92 -12.90
N ILE A 567 28.00 21.54 -11.65
CA ILE A 567 29.13 20.75 -11.14
C ILE A 567 28.59 19.41 -10.66
N VAL A 568 29.13 18.31 -11.18
CA VAL A 568 28.76 16.93 -10.79
C VAL A 568 29.98 16.24 -10.20
N GLY A 569 30.13 16.35 -8.89
CA GLY A 569 31.30 15.92 -8.12
C GLY A 569 32.48 16.89 -8.23
N LEU A 570 33.31 16.95 -7.17
CA LEU A 570 34.54 17.74 -7.12
C LEU A 570 35.81 16.87 -7.20
N GLY A 571 35.91 16.01 -8.21
CA GLY A 571 37.17 15.32 -8.55
C GLY A 571 37.76 14.45 -7.43
N GLY A 572 36.93 13.63 -6.78
CA GLY A 572 37.36 12.68 -5.74
C GLY A 572 37.23 13.17 -4.29
N VAL A 573 36.65 14.35 -4.05
CA VAL A 573 36.35 14.88 -2.71
C VAL A 573 34.94 14.46 -2.25
N GLY A 574 33.90 14.94 -2.93
CA GLY A 574 32.51 14.51 -2.78
C GLY A 574 32.04 13.64 -3.94
N THR A 575 31.03 12.80 -3.71
CA THR A 575 30.42 11.94 -4.75
C THR A 575 29.20 12.63 -5.36
N GLY A 576 29.15 12.68 -6.69
CA GLY A 576 28.10 13.36 -7.44
C GLY A 576 27.59 12.50 -8.60
N ALA A 577 26.28 12.30 -8.65
CA ALA A 577 25.63 11.57 -9.72
C ALA A 577 24.47 12.36 -10.32
N LEU A 578 24.54 12.60 -11.63
CA LEU A 578 23.42 13.10 -12.42
C LEU A 578 22.90 11.98 -13.33
N ALA A 579 21.60 11.69 -13.25
CA ALA A 579 20.93 10.76 -14.14
C ALA A 579 19.75 11.42 -14.86
N ILE A 580 19.76 11.41 -16.18
CA ILE A 580 18.68 11.91 -17.03
C ILE A 580 18.09 10.72 -17.77
N ALA A 581 16.79 10.45 -17.65
CA ALA A 581 16.17 9.24 -18.21
C ALA A 581 14.78 9.49 -18.81
N ASP A 582 14.28 8.55 -19.59
CA ASP A 582 12.90 8.51 -20.10
C ASP A 582 12.38 9.81 -20.76
N GLY A 583 13.26 10.53 -21.48
CA GLY A 583 12.92 11.78 -22.16
C GLY A 583 13.03 13.04 -21.30
N GLY A 584 13.63 12.95 -20.11
CA GLY A 584 13.99 14.10 -19.28
C GLY A 584 15.04 15.00 -19.95
N ILE A 585 15.04 16.29 -19.58
CA ILE A 585 15.94 17.29 -20.15
C ILE A 585 16.62 18.09 -19.03
N VAL A 586 17.94 18.23 -19.12
CA VAL A 586 18.70 19.18 -18.30
C VAL A 586 19.26 20.28 -19.19
N ASN A 587 19.06 21.54 -18.82
CA ASN A 587 19.55 22.71 -19.55
C ASN A 587 20.54 23.48 -18.65
N VAL A 588 21.75 23.69 -19.14
CA VAL A 588 22.79 24.48 -18.47
C VAL A 588 23.25 25.56 -19.44
N THR A 589 23.03 26.84 -19.11
CA THR A 589 23.46 27.92 -20.00
C THR A 589 24.98 28.10 -19.99
N GLY A 590 25.59 27.96 -18.81
CA GLY A 590 27.04 27.95 -18.62
C GLY A 590 27.66 26.58 -18.86
N ASN A 591 28.67 26.22 -18.07
CA ASN A 591 29.42 24.99 -18.26
C ASN A 591 28.94 23.87 -17.34
N THR A 592 28.98 22.64 -17.84
CA THR A 592 28.87 21.42 -17.04
C THR A 592 30.26 20.84 -16.80
N LEU A 593 30.67 20.75 -15.54
CA LEU A 593 31.87 20.06 -15.09
C LEU A 593 31.47 18.70 -14.52
N ASN A 594 31.84 17.62 -15.20
CA ASN A 594 31.71 16.27 -14.67
C ASN A 594 33.01 15.89 -13.95
N GLY A 595 32.94 15.87 -12.62
CA GLY A 595 33.99 15.43 -11.70
C GLY A 595 33.75 14.04 -11.10
N ASP A 596 32.66 13.34 -11.45
CA ASP A 596 32.32 12.01 -10.95
C ASP A 596 31.47 11.22 -11.97
N SER A 597 30.12 11.33 -11.95
CA SER A 597 29.27 10.55 -12.87
C SER A 597 28.09 11.32 -13.48
N VAL A 598 27.98 11.25 -14.81
CA VAL A 598 26.83 11.78 -15.58
C VAL A 598 26.26 10.66 -16.45
N THR A 599 24.97 10.41 -16.35
CA THR A 599 24.22 9.43 -17.15
C THR A 599 23.12 10.10 -17.95
N VAL A 600 23.11 9.90 -19.27
CA VAL A 600 22.05 10.35 -20.17
C VAL A 600 21.44 9.12 -20.87
N GLY A 601 20.26 8.73 -20.42
CA GLY A 601 19.50 7.60 -20.96
C GLY A 601 18.93 7.87 -22.36
N ALA A 602 18.47 6.82 -23.02
CA ALA A 602 17.95 6.91 -24.39
C ALA A 602 16.77 7.90 -24.50
N GLY A 603 16.85 8.83 -25.44
CA GLY A 603 15.84 9.87 -25.66
C GLY A 603 15.94 11.08 -24.72
N SER A 604 16.85 11.05 -23.75
CA SER A 604 17.11 12.17 -22.83
C SER A 604 18.24 13.08 -23.33
N VAL A 605 18.24 14.33 -22.87
CA VAL A 605 19.19 15.35 -23.34
C VAL A 605 19.79 16.14 -22.20
N LEU A 606 21.11 16.32 -22.23
CA LEU A 606 21.84 17.34 -21.48
C LEU A 606 22.26 18.45 -22.46
N ASN A 607 21.65 19.62 -22.36
CA ASN A 607 22.09 20.83 -23.04
C ASN A 607 23.03 21.60 -22.12
N THR A 608 24.20 21.99 -22.60
CA THR A 608 25.21 22.74 -21.85
C THR A 608 25.93 23.73 -22.75
N GLY A 609 26.49 24.80 -22.19
CA GLY A 609 27.47 25.65 -22.87
C GLY A 609 28.68 24.81 -23.23
N ASN A 610 29.60 24.55 -22.29
CA ASN A 610 30.66 23.55 -22.49
C ASN A 610 30.43 22.32 -21.61
N TYR A 611 30.94 21.17 -22.05
CA TYR A 611 31.05 19.97 -21.24
C TYR A 611 32.53 19.70 -20.95
N ALA A 612 32.89 19.50 -19.68
CA ALA A 612 34.26 19.18 -19.27
C ALA A 612 34.25 17.93 -18.37
N GLY A 613 34.87 16.85 -18.83
CA GLY A 613 35.15 15.65 -18.03
C GLY A 613 36.65 15.50 -17.77
N THR A 614 37.05 15.17 -16.54
CA THR A 614 38.45 14.92 -16.17
C THR A 614 38.79 13.42 -16.20
N ALA A 615 40.07 13.07 -16.02
CA ALA A 615 40.45 11.66 -15.90
C ALA A 615 39.84 11.04 -14.63
N GLY A 616 39.30 9.82 -14.75
CA GLY A 616 38.68 9.08 -13.64
C GLY A 616 37.15 9.20 -13.52
N VAL A 617 36.51 10.11 -14.27
CA VAL A 617 35.05 10.31 -14.26
C VAL A 617 34.34 9.34 -15.21
N THR A 618 33.03 9.18 -15.04
CA THR A 618 32.18 8.35 -15.90
C THR A 618 31.15 9.22 -16.63
N THR A 619 31.05 9.01 -17.94
CA THR A 619 29.94 9.53 -18.76
C THR A 619 29.20 8.33 -19.35
N SER A 620 27.96 8.11 -18.95
CA SER A 620 27.14 6.99 -19.42
C SER A 620 26.10 7.48 -20.43
N ILE A 621 26.02 6.84 -21.59
CA ILE A 621 24.99 7.11 -22.61
C ILE A 621 24.18 5.85 -22.87
N GLY A 622 22.86 5.94 -22.74
CA GLY A 622 21.92 4.86 -23.03
C GLY A 622 21.46 4.84 -24.49
N LEU A 623 21.35 3.65 -25.07
CA LEU A 623 20.80 3.40 -26.40
C LEU A 623 19.46 2.66 -26.29
N ARG A 624 18.53 2.99 -27.19
CA ARG A 624 17.29 2.23 -27.40
C ARG A 624 16.84 2.33 -28.84
N SER A 625 16.86 1.21 -29.56
CA SER A 625 16.51 1.15 -30.98
C SER A 625 17.30 2.20 -31.77
N SER A 626 16.69 3.21 -32.40
CA SER A 626 17.38 4.30 -33.11
C SER A 626 17.66 5.55 -32.27
N SER A 627 17.31 5.55 -30.98
CA SER A 627 17.50 6.68 -30.07
C SER A 627 18.72 6.47 -29.15
N SER A 628 19.41 7.56 -28.82
CA SER A 628 20.43 7.59 -27.77
C SER A 628 20.14 8.71 -26.77
N GLY A 629 20.79 8.64 -25.62
CA GLY A 629 21.04 9.83 -24.82
C GLY A 629 21.99 10.76 -25.58
N ARG A 630 21.90 12.06 -25.29
CA ARG A 630 22.69 13.07 -26.00
C ARG A 630 23.16 14.19 -25.10
N ILE A 631 24.42 14.58 -25.26
CA ILE A 631 24.99 15.80 -24.71
C ILE A 631 25.13 16.82 -25.84
N ASN A 632 24.53 17.99 -25.70
CA ASN A 632 24.67 19.11 -26.62
C ASN A 632 25.49 20.21 -25.94
N ALA A 633 26.73 20.42 -26.37
CA ALA A 633 27.68 21.37 -25.80
C ALA A 633 28.04 22.50 -26.80
N SER A 634 27.27 23.58 -26.81
CA SER A 634 27.35 24.62 -27.86
C SER A 634 28.58 25.55 -27.79
N GLY A 635 29.34 25.54 -26.69
CA GLY A 635 30.31 26.58 -26.30
C GLY A 635 31.71 26.49 -26.92
N GLY A 636 31.97 25.55 -27.83
CA GLY A 636 33.23 25.47 -28.59
C GLY A 636 34.48 24.98 -27.82
N GLY A 637 34.39 24.83 -26.50
CA GLY A 637 35.48 24.41 -25.60
C GLY A 637 35.22 23.07 -24.89
N THR A 638 34.48 22.16 -25.52
CA THR A 638 34.19 20.84 -24.92
C THR A 638 35.46 20.04 -24.73
N THR A 639 35.66 19.55 -23.50
CA THR A 639 36.80 18.71 -23.13
C THR A 639 36.29 17.35 -22.64
N LEU A 640 36.54 16.33 -23.44
CA LEU A 640 36.22 14.95 -23.09
C LEU A 640 37.37 14.31 -22.29
N GLY A 641 37.01 13.46 -21.34
CA GLY A 641 37.92 12.75 -20.45
C GLY A 641 37.18 11.66 -19.68
N GLY A 642 37.91 10.80 -18.97
CA GLY A 642 37.34 9.67 -18.22
C GLY A 642 36.87 8.52 -19.10
N THR A 643 35.91 7.74 -18.58
CA THR A 643 35.34 6.57 -19.26
C THR A 643 33.97 6.88 -19.83
N LEU A 644 33.80 6.67 -21.14
CA LEU A 644 32.49 6.60 -21.78
C LEU A 644 31.90 5.20 -21.57
N VAL A 645 30.75 5.10 -20.93
CA VAL A 645 30.01 3.84 -20.78
C VAL A 645 28.79 3.87 -21.69
N ILE A 646 28.69 2.92 -22.60
CA ILE A 646 27.51 2.75 -23.44
C ILE A 646 26.67 1.62 -22.86
N THR A 647 25.39 1.91 -22.67
CA THR A 647 24.39 0.98 -22.16
C THR A 647 23.25 0.81 -23.17
N GLY A 648 22.52 -0.30 -23.11
CA GLY A 648 21.45 -0.61 -24.06
C GLY A 648 21.95 -1.17 -25.39
N HIS A 649 21.06 -1.26 -26.38
CA HIS A 649 21.30 -1.92 -27.66
C HIS A 649 20.53 -1.26 -28.81
N ASN A 650 20.82 -1.71 -30.03
CA ASN A 650 20.22 -1.23 -31.27
C ASN A 650 19.65 -2.36 -32.12
N SER A 651 18.47 -2.13 -32.68
CA SER A 651 17.77 -3.12 -33.52
C SER A 651 18.11 -2.96 -35.01
N ILE A 652 18.71 -1.85 -35.44
CA ILE A 652 19.22 -1.63 -36.80
C ILE A 652 20.59 -0.98 -36.75
N ARG A 653 21.40 -1.14 -37.80
CA ARG A 653 22.66 -0.42 -37.90
C ARG A 653 22.39 1.09 -37.83
N THR A 654 22.89 1.72 -36.79
CA THR A 654 22.58 3.12 -36.48
C THR A 654 23.86 3.87 -36.14
N THR A 655 23.97 5.10 -36.62
CA THR A 655 24.97 6.06 -36.16
C THR A 655 24.30 7.02 -35.19
N TYR A 656 24.67 6.94 -33.91
CA TYR A 656 24.19 7.81 -32.84
C TYR A 656 25.11 9.02 -32.68
N THR A 657 24.53 10.20 -32.50
CA THR A 657 25.26 11.37 -32.00
C THR A 657 25.19 11.37 -30.48
N LEU A 658 26.25 10.92 -29.83
CA LEU A 658 26.34 10.85 -28.37
C LEU A 658 26.64 12.22 -27.77
N VAL A 659 27.57 12.94 -28.40
CA VAL A 659 27.93 14.32 -28.07
C VAL A 659 27.88 15.13 -29.35
N GLN A 660 27.17 16.24 -29.31
CA GLN A 660 27.26 17.31 -30.30
C GLN A 660 27.94 18.50 -29.63
N SER A 661 29.00 19.04 -30.23
CA SER A 661 29.75 20.17 -29.71
C SER A 661 30.01 21.24 -30.77
N GLY A 662 30.11 22.51 -30.35
CA GLY A 662 30.64 23.59 -31.19
C GLY A 662 32.13 23.42 -31.54
N GLY A 663 32.84 22.56 -30.81
CA GLY A 663 34.24 22.18 -31.03
C GLY A 663 34.74 21.24 -29.94
N LEU A 664 35.47 20.18 -30.29
CA LEU A 664 36.06 19.23 -29.33
C LEU A 664 37.50 19.57 -28.94
N GLY A 665 38.15 20.50 -29.64
CA GLY A 665 39.54 20.88 -29.35
C GLY A 665 40.56 19.73 -29.43
N GLY A 666 40.22 18.63 -30.12
CA GLY A 666 41.02 17.40 -30.17
C GLY A 666 40.86 16.47 -28.96
N SER A 667 39.96 16.77 -28.02
CA SER A 667 39.72 15.92 -26.85
C SER A 667 38.96 14.63 -27.19
N THR A 668 39.22 13.58 -26.42
CA THR A 668 38.58 12.25 -26.53
C THR A 668 38.35 11.66 -25.15
N PHE A 669 37.42 10.69 -25.03
CA PHE A 669 37.33 9.89 -23.81
C PHE A 669 38.58 9.01 -23.64
N ASN A 670 39.08 8.85 -22.41
CA ASN A 670 40.28 8.05 -22.12
C ASN A 670 40.04 6.55 -22.29
N ALA A 671 38.82 6.10 -21.98
CA ALA A 671 38.40 4.71 -22.14
C ALA A 671 36.94 4.65 -22.60
N VAL A 672 36.57 3.54 -23.23
CA VAL A 672 35.19 3.24 -23.62
C VAL A 672 34.84 1.85 -23.13
N THR A 673 33.72 1.74 -22.43
CA THR A 673 33.16 0.47 -21.95
C THR A 673 31.80 0.25 -22.58
N TYR A 674 31.58 -0.92 -23.16
CA TYR A 674 30.27 -1.34 -23.67
C TYR A 674 29.68 -2.31 -22.65
N ALA A 675 28.70 -1.87 -21.86
CA ALA A 675 28.12 -2.68 -20.78
C ALA A 675 27.34 -3.90 -21.31
N MET A 676 26.98 -3.89 -22.59
CA MET A 676 26.42 -5.02 -23.34
C MET A 676 27.31 -5.34 -24.55
N ALA A 677 27.20 -6.55 -25.09
CA ALA A 677 27.94 -6.97 -26.29
C ALA A 677 27.42 -6.27 -27.55
N LEU A 678 27.69 -4.96 -27.70
CA LEU A 678 27.41 -4.24 -28.93
C LEU A 678 28.19 -4.85 -30.09
N ARG A 679 27.56 -4.94 -31.26
CA ARG A 679 28.16 -5.56 -32.45
C ARG A 679 28.92 -4.52 -33.26
N ASN A 680 30.21 -4.75 -33.45
CA ASN A 680 31.13 -3.88 -34.20
C ASN A 680 30.97 -2.39 -33.85
N PRO A 681 31.02 -1.98 -32.57
CA PRO A 681 30.88 -0.58 -32.21
C PRO A 681 32.08 0.21 -32.75
N VAL A 682 31.81 1.22 -33.58
CA VAL A 682 32.81 2.14 -34.12
C VAL A 682 32.53 3.54 -33.58
N LEU A 683 33.37 3.98 -32.65
CA LEU A 683 33.35 5.34 -32.12
C LEU A 683 34.21 6.24 -33.01
N THR A 684 33.61 7.32 -33.52
CA THR A 684 34.26 8.30 -34.41
C THR A 684 34.17 9.69 -33.80
N TYR A 685 35.29 10.42 -33.83
CA TYR A 685 35.38 11.80 -33.39
C TYR A 685 35.52 12.71 -34.63
N THR A 686 34.65 13.71 -34.76
CA THR A 686 34.77 14.76 -35.78
C THR A 686 35.31 16.05 -35.13
N ALA A 687 35.32 17.17 -35.86
CA ALA A 687 35.68 18.46 -35.25
C ALA A 687 34.70 18.88 -34.12
N GLY A 688 33.43 18.44 -34.21
CA GLY A 688 32.37 18.84 -33.28
C GLY A 688 31.61 17.68 -32.62
N ASP A 689 31.64 16.46 -33.16
CA ASP A 689 30.74 15.39 -32.71
C ASP A 689 31.48 14.14 -32.25
N VAL A 690 30.87 13.44 -31.30
CA VAL A 690 31.18 12.05 -30.96
C VAL A 690 30.06 11.17 -31.50
N LEU A 691 30.40 10.38 -32.51
CA LEU A 691 29.46 9.50 -33.20
C LEU A 691 29.76 8.04 -32.84
N LEU A 692 28.74 7.26 -32.51
CA LEU A 692 28.85 5.82 -32.34
C LEU A 692 28.05 5.12 -33.42
N THR A 693 28.73 4.39 -34.31
CA THR A 693 28.05 3.49 -35.25
C THR A 693 28.06 2.09 -34.67
N VAL A 694 26.88 1.49 -34.51
CA VAL A 694 26.74 0.11 -34.04
C VAL A 694 25.97 -0.67 -35.09
N ASP A 695 26.45 -1.88 -35.42
CA ASP A 695 25.67 -2.80 -36.24
C ASP A 695 24.49 -3.35 -35.44
N ALA A 696 23.43 -3.82 -36.10
CA ALA A 696 22.28 -4.41 -35.42
C ALA A 696 22.73 -5.51 -34.43
N TYR A 697 22.22 -5.46 -33.19
CA TYR A 697 22.47 -6.50 -32.19
C TYR A 697 21.89 -7.83 -32.68
N GLN A 698 22.57 -8.93 -32.34
CA GLN A 698 22.17 -10.30 -32.72
C GLN A 698 22.09 -11.17 -31.46
N LEU A 699 20.98 -11.88 -31.30
CA LEU A 699 20.73 -12.80 -30.19
C LEU A 699 21.61 -14.04 -30.27
N ALA A 700 21.76 -14.65 -31.45
CA ALA A 700 22.41 -15.95 -31.59
C ALA A 700 23.90 -15.94 -31.18
N PRO A 701 24.71 -14.93 -31.53
CA PRO A 701 26.08 -14.82 -31.02
C PRO A 701 26.17 -14.49 -29.52
N ALA A 702 25.11 -13.93 -28.93
CA ALA A 702 25.04 -13.58 -27.51
C ALA A 702 24.58 -14.76 -26.62
N LEU A 703 24.22 -15.89 -27.22
CA LEU A 703 23.79 -17.07 -26.47
C LEU A 703 24.97 -17.67 -25.68
N PRO A 704 24.75 -18.01 -24.39
CA PRO A 704 25.65 -18.85 -23.62
C PRO A 704 25.99 -20.17 -24.33
N SER A 705 27.17 -20.74 -24.03
CA SER A 705 27.64 -21.99 -24.66
C SER A 705 26.72 -23.20 -24.38
N ASN A 706 25.95 -23.15 -23.29
CA ASN A 706 24.96 -24.16 -22.90
C ASN A 706 23.57 -23.94 -23.51
N ALA A 707 23.38 -22.96 -24.40
CA ALA A 707 22.12 -22.80 -25.11
C ALA A 707 21.75 -24.10 -25.85
N THR A 708 20.47 -24.35 -26.02
CA THR A 708 19.95 -25.55 -26.68
C THR A 708 19.75 -25.33 -28.18
N ASP A 709 19.56 -26.40 -28.94
CA ASP A 709 19.35 -26.29 -30.38
C ASP A 709 18.03 -25.54 -30.71
N ASN A 710 16.96 -25.79 -29.95
CA ASN A 710 15.70 -25.05 -30.08
C ASN A 710 15.88 -23.55 -29.78
N GLN A 711 16.59 -23.18 -28.72
CA GLN A 711 16.86 -21.78 -28.38
C GLN A 711 17.70 -21.08 -29.46
N ARG A 712 18.72 -21.77 -30.00
CA ARG A 712 19.52 -21.28 -31.13
C ARG A 712 18.68 -21.05 -32.37
N ALA A 713 17.77 -21.97 -32.70
CA ALA A 713 16.91 -21.85 -33.87
C ALA A 713 16.00 -20.61 -33.80
N VAL A 714 15.39 -20.35 -32.63
CA VAL A 714 14.57 -19.14 -32.39
C VAL A 714 15.40 -17.87 -32.55
N ALA A 715 16.56 -17.80 -31.87
CA ALA A 715 17.43 -16.64 -31.92
C ALA A 715 17.92 -16.34 -33.35
N GLN A 716 18.32 -17.37 -34.11
CA GLN A 716 18.76 -17.21 -35.50
C GLN A 716 17.64 -16.74 -36.43
N ALA A 717 16.41 -17.23 -36.23
CA ALA A 717 15.26 -16.78 -37.01
C ALA A 717 14.93 -15.30 -36.74
N MET A 718 15.01 -14.86 -35.48
CA MET A 718 14.84 -13.45 -35.11
C MET A 718 15.98 -12.58 -35.66
N ASP A 719 17.23 -13.05 -35.58
CA ASP A 719 18.38 -12.35 -36.14
C ASP A 719 18.29 -12.18 -37.65
N GLY A 720 17.82 -13.20 -38.37
CA GLY A 720 17.72 -13.18 -39.84
C GLY A 720 16.80 -12.07 -40.36
N VAL A 721 15.66 -11.86 -39.71
CA VAL A 721 14.70 -10.81 -40.10
C VAL A 721 15.12 -9.41 -39.64
N VAL A 722 15.79 -9.31 -38.48
CA VAL A 722 16.37 -8.06 -38.00
C VAL A 722 17.51 -7.61 -38.94
N ALA A 723 18.36 -8.54 -39.36
CA ALA A 723 19.41 -8.28 -40.34
C ALA A 723 18.86 -7.84 -41.71
N ALA A 724 17.63 -8.23 -42.05
CA ALA A 724 16.92 -7.77 -43.25
C ALA A 724 16.26 -6.38 -43.10
N GLY A 725 16.40 -5.71 -41.95
CA GLY A 725 15.88 -4.36 -41.71
C GLY A 725 14.45 -4.30 -41.15
N THR A 726 13.90 -5.42 -40.66
CA THR A 726 12.55 -5.47 -40.12
C THR A 726 12.47 -4.77 -38.76
N THR A 727 11.47 -3.91 -38.54
CA THR A 727 11.21 -3.29 -37.22
C THR A 727 10.53 -4.28 -36.29
N LEU A 728 11.04 -4.44 -35.06
CA LEU A 728 10.49 -5.36 -34.07
C LEU A 728 9.27 -4.77 -33.35
N PRO A 729 8.20 -5.56 -33.11
CA PRO A 729 7.18 -5.23 -32.11
C PRO A 729 7.79 -5.12 -30.70
N SER A 730 7.21 -4.28 -29.83
CA SER A 730 7.78 -3.95 -28.51
C SER A 730 8.06 -5.17 -27.60
N GLY A 731 7.21 -6.19 -27.61
CA GLY A 731 7.44 -7.42 -26.85
C GLY A 731 8.61 -8.26 -27.35
N LEU A 732 8.84 -8.28 -28.68
CA LEU A 732 9.96 -8.98 -29.30
C LEU A 732 11.26 -8.17 -29.20
N ASP A 733 11.17 -6.84 -29.23
CA ASP A 733 12.30 -5.93 -28.94
C ASP A 733 12.82 -6.11 -27.50
N TYR A 734 11.92 -6.36 -26.54
CA TYR A 734 12.32 -6.67 -25.15
C TYR A 734 13.25 -7.89 -25.04
N VAL A 735 13.11 -8.89 -25.90
CA VAL A 735 13.98 -10.09 -25.90
C VAL A 735 15.45 -9.69 -26.13
N PHE A 736 15.70 -8.65 -26.91
CA PHE A 736 17.04 -8.13 -27.19
C PHE A 736 17.68 -7.40 -25.99
N ASN A 737 16.92 -7.14 -24.92
CA ASN A 737 17.46 -6.64 -23.63
C ASN A 737 17.86 -7.77 -22.66
N LEU A 738 17.54 -9.02 -22.95
CA LEU A 738 17.82 -10.15 -22.04
C LEU A 738 19.20 -10.75 -22.30
N SER A 739 19.80 -11.33 -21.26
CA SER A 739 21.07 -12.07 -21.35
C SER A 739 21.10 -13.24 -20.37
N GLY A 740 22.08 -14.14 -20.52
CA GLY A 740 22.25 -15.28 -19.63
C GLY A 740 21.00 -16.17 -19.55
N ASP A 741 20.69 -16.66 -18.35
CA ASP A 741 19.57 -17.58 -18.12
C ASP A 741 18.20 -16.95 -18.42
N ALA A 742 18.04 -15.63 -18.25
CA ALA A 742 16.80 -14.94 -18.57
C ALA A 742 16.50 -14.98 -20.08
N LEU A 743 17.53 -14.82 -20.92
CA LEU A 743 17.41 -14.96 -22.37
C LEU A 743 17.10 -16.41 -22.76
N LEU A 744 17.80 -17.38 -22.16
CA LEU A 744 17.55 -18.81 -22.43
C LEU A 744 16.11 -19.21 -22.06
N GLY A 745 15.61 -18.74 -20.91
CA GLY A 745 14.24 -18.95 -20.47
C GLY A 745 13.22 -18.35 -21.45
N ALA A 746 13.44 -17.11 -21.90
CA ALA A 746 12.58 -16.46 -22.89
C ALA A 746 12.55 -17.24 -24.21
N LEU A 747 13.71 -17.59 -24.77
CA LEU A 747 13.80 -18.34 -26.03
C LEU A 747 13.17 -19.73 -25.94
N THR A 748 13.21 -20.37 -24.76
CA THR A 748 12.53 -21.65 -24.52
C THR A 748 11.02 -21.49 -24.65
N GLN A 749 10.43 -20.45 -24.04
CA GLN A 749 8.99 -20.19 -24.16
C GLN A 749 8.59 -19.83 -25.59
N LEU A 750 9.44 -19.07 -26.30
CA LEU A 750 9.21 -18.64 -27.68
C LEU A 750 9.41 -19.76 -28.71
N SER A 751 10.07 -20.87 -28.34
CA SER A 751 10.27 -22.02 -29.23
C SER A 751 8.97 -22.70 -29.67
N GLY A 752 7.89 -22.56 -28.89
CA GLY A 752 6.60 -23.17 -29.23
C GLY A 752 6.68 -24.70 -29.31
N GLU A 753 7.45 -25.36 -28.43
CA GLU A 753 7.66 -26.82 -28.41
C GLU A 753 6.34 -27.62 -28.45
N ILE A 754 5.25 -27.09 -27.89
CA ILE A 754 3.93 -27.75 -27.90
C ILE A 754 3.46 -28.15 -29.30
N GLY A 755 3.89 -27.46 -30.37
CA GLY A 755 3.54 -27.80 -31.74
C GLY A 755 4.08 -29.15 -32.23
N ALA A 756 5.11 -29.70 -31.57
CA ALA A 756 5.66 -31.02 -31.87
C ALA A 756 4.92 -32.18 -31.15
N ALA A 757 4.24 -31.89 -30.05
CA ALA A 757 3.63 -32.90 -29.17
C ALA A 757 2.42 -33.67 -29.75
N PRO A 758 1.52 -33.08 -30.58
CA PRO A 758 0.33 -33.78 -31.06
C PRO A 758 0.65 -35.06 -31.83
N LEU A 759 1.79 -35.10 -32.54
CA LEU A 759 2.22 -36.28 -33.31
C LEU A 759 2.29 -37.54 -32.42
N GLN A 760 2.95 -37.44 -31.28
CA GLN A 760 3.17 -38.59 -30.41
C GLN A 760 1.90 -39.09 -29.75
N ALA A 761 1.08 -38.16 -29.25
CA ALA A 761 -0.20 -38.47 -28.64
C ALA A 761 -1.14 -39.17 -29.65
N SER A 762 -1.11 -38.73 -30.91
CA SER A 762 -1.92 -39.30 -31.99
C SER A 762 -1.45 -40.69 -32.40
N LEU A 763 -0.13 -40.92 -32.48
CA LEU A 763 0.43 -42.26 -32.74
C LEU A 763 0.10 -43.24 -31.61
N ALA A 764 0.19 -42.80 -30.35
CA ALA A 764 -0.20 -43.62 -29.20
C ALA A 764 -1.70 -44.00 -29.25
N ALA A 765 -2.59 -43.04 -29.56
CA ALA A 765 -4.01 -43.30 -29.70
C ALA A 765 -4.34 -44.23 -30.87
N SER A 766 -3.67 -44.06 -32.01
CA SER A 766 -3.79 -44.95 -33.17
C SER A 766 -3.35 -46.38 -32.82
N ASN A 767 -2.22 -46.54 -32.12
CA ASN A 767 -1.71 -47.83 -31.70
C ASN A 767 -2.69 -48.59 -30.78
N GLN A 768 -3.35 -47.90 -29.84
CA GLN A 768 -4.35 -48.53 -28.97
C GLN A 768 -5.54 -49.07 -29.77
N PHE A 769 -6.05 -48.29 -30.72
CA PHE A 769 -7.16 -48.72 -31.57
C PHE A 769 -6.74 -49.88 -32.49
N MET A 770 -5.58 -49.80 -33.14
CA MET A 770 -5.06 -50.88 -33.98
C MET A 770 -4.85 -52.19 -33.20
N ASN A 771 -4.43 -52.10 -31.93
CA ASN A 771 -4.30 -53.25 -31.02
C ASN A 771 -5.65 -53.88 -30.60
N LEU A 772 -6.78 -53.18 -30.79
CA LEU A 772 -8.11 -53.77 -30.66
C LEU A 772 -8.52 -54.54 -31.92
N LEU A 773 -8.19 -54.01 -33.10
CA LEU A 773 -8.57 -54.60 -34.39
C LEU A 773 -7.82 -55.91 -34.68
N VAL A 774 -6.57 -56.03 -34.22
CA VAL A 774 -5.81 -57.28 -34.33
C VAL A 774 -6.31 -58.23 -33.25
N VAL A 775 -7.37 -58.98 -33.58
CA VAL A 775 -8.02 -59.97 -32.70
C VAL A 775 -6.99 -60.93 -32.11
N GLN A 776 -6.64 -60.70 -30.84
CA GLN A 776 -5.85 -61.63 -30.05
C GLN A 776 -6.77 -62.72 -29.51
N GLY A 777 -6.93 -63.78 -30.31
CA GLY A 777 -7.50 -65.05 -29.86
C GLY A 777 -9.00 -65.16 -30.02
N GLY A 778 -9.43 -65.51 -31.25
CA GLY A 778 -10.65 -66.29 -31.43
C GLY A 778 -10.45 -67.65 -30.79
N GLY A 779 -10.81 -67.76 -29.52
CA GLY A 779 -10.94 -69.00 -28.78
C GLY A 779 -12.24 -68.92 -28.00
N SER A 780 -13.35 -69.24 -28.67
CA SER A 780 -14.58 -69.56 -27.95
C SER A 780 -14.25 -70.70 -27.00
N ALA A 781 -14.47 -70.50 -25.71
CA ALA A 781 -14.47 -71.61 -24.77
C ALA A 781 -15.72 -72.45 -25.06
N GLY A 782 -15.56 -73.41 -25.97
CA GLY A 782 -16.63 -74.28 -26.47
C GLY A 782 -16.00 -75.33 -27.36
N GLY A 783 -15.82 -76.52 -26.79
CA GLY A 783 -15.04 -77.67 -27.28
C GLY A 783 -15.12 -78.06 -28.77
N GLY A 784 -14.07 -78.78 -29.21
CA GLY A 784 -14.22 -79.86 -30.18
C GLY A 784 -13.24 -79.90 -31.36
N GLY A 785 -11.96 -80.14 -31.10
CA GLY A 785 -10.99 -80.57 -32.12
C GLY A 785 -9.70 -80.99 -31.43
N ALA A 786 -9.33 -82.27 -31.55
CA ALA A 786 -8.30 -82.93 -30.75
C ALA A 786 -6.98 -82.15 -30.61
N SER A 787 -6.58 -81.84 -29.38
CA SER A 787 -5.18 -81.92 -28.98
C SER A 787 -4.80 -83.40 -28.96
N GLY A 788 -4.18 -83.88 -30.05
CA GLY A 788 -3.59 -85.22 -30.08
C GLY A 788 -2.51 -85.33 -29.00
N TYR A 789 -2.58 -86.43 -28.24
CA TYR A 789 -1.67 -86.92 -27.19
C TYR A 789 -1.81 -86.35 -25.76
N ALA A 790 -2.72 -86.96 -24.99
CA ALA A 790 -2.31 -87.53 -23.71
C ALA A 790 -1.70 -88.91 -23.99
N ALA A 791 -0.51 -89.19 -23.46
CA ALA A 791 0.07 -90.53 -23.46
C ALA A 791 -0.85 -91.46 -22.64
N GLU A 792 -1.05 -92.69 -23.15
CA GLU A 792 -1.80 -93.74 -22.47
C GLU A 792 -1.33 -93.92 -21.02
N VAL A 793 -2.25 -93.70 -20.08
CA VAL A 793 -2.24 -94.40 -18.79
C VAL A 793 -3.50 -95.26 -18.79
N LYS A 794 -3.33 -96.59 -18.72
CA LYS A 794 -4.43 -97.56 -18.63
C LYS A 794 -5.31 -97.23 -17.42
N LEU A 795 -6.58 -96.94 -17.67
CA LEU A 795 -7.62 -96.87 -16.65
C LEU A 795 -8.40 -98.20 -16.60
N ASP A 796 -8.79 -98.57 -15.38
CA ASP A 796 -9.48 -99.80 -14.99
C ASP A 796 -10.72 -100.10 -15.88
N PRO A 797 -10.93 -101.36 -16.31
CA PRO A 797 -12.10 -101.75 -17.12
C PRO A 797 -13.46 -101.31 -16.54
N ARG A 798 -13.58 -101.16 -15.22
CA ARG A 798 -14.82 -100.67 -14.58
C ARG A 798 -15.06 -99.16 -14.73
N ALA A 799 -14.02 -98.38 -15.04
CA ALA A 799 -14.14 -96.96 -15.38
C ALA A 799 -14.51 -96.75 -16.86
N ALA A 800 -14.17 -97.71 -17.73
CA ALA A 800 -14.54 -97.69 -19.15
C ALA A 800 -16.06 -97.90 -19.35
N ASP A 801 -16.68 -98.78 -18.56
CA ASP A 801 -18.13 -99.03 -18.61
C ASP A 801 -18.95 -97.86 -18.01
N ALA A 802 -18.37 -97.10 -17.07
CA ALA A 802 -19.00 -95.91 -16.49
C ALA A 802 -18.96 -94.69 -17.44
N TYR A 803 -17.96 -94.61 -18.34
CA TYR A 803 -17.91 -93.57 -19.37
C TYR A 803 -18.69 -93.95 -20.64
N ALA A 804 -18.93 -95.25 -20.85
CA ALA A 804 -19.79 -95.78 -21.91
C ALA A 804 -21.30 -95.58 -21.66
N ALA A 805 -21.71 -95.08 -20.49
CA ALA A 805 -23.11 -94.93 -20.09
C ALA A 805 -23.76 -93.55 -20.39
N VAL A 806 -23.09 -92.65 -21.12
CA VAL A 806 -23.73 -91.43 -21.66
C VAL A 806 -23.59 -91.43 -23.19
N THR A 807 -24.69 -91.73 -23.86
CA THR A 807 -24.77 -91.93 -25.31
C THR A 807 -24.36 -90.70 -26.14
N PRO A 808 -23.71 -90.89 -27.30
CA PRO A 808 -23.17 -89.84 -28.19
C PRO A 808 -24.23 -89.14 -29.05
N ARG A 809 -25.27 -88.55 -28.43
CA ARG A 809 -26.33 -87.81 -29.16
C ARG A 809 -26.26 -86.28 -29.07
N ASP A 810 -25.32 -85.71 -28.31
CA ASP A 810 -25.17 -84.25 -28.16
C ASP A 810 -23.72 -83.73 -28.31
N ARG A 811 -22.87 -84.40 -29.10
CA ARG A 811 -21.59 -83.80 -29.51
C ARG A 811 -21.83 -82.76 -30.60
N ARG A 812 -22.44 -81.63 -30.20
CA ARG A 812 -22.43 -80.39 -30.97
C ARG A 812 -20.98 -80.01 -31.23
N MET A 813 -20.59 -80.10 -32.50
CA MET A 813 -19.62 -79.18 -33.09
C MET A 813 -19.99 -77.75 -32.61
N PRO A 814 -19.04 -76.81 -32.39
CA PRO A 814 -19.39 -75.40 -32.47
C PRO A 814 -20.04 -75.22 -33.83
N ASP A 815 -21.34 -74.98 -33.82
CA ASP A 815 -22.19 -74.98 -34.98
C ASP A 815 -21.64 -73.97 -35.99
N PHE A 816 -21.59 -74.32 -37.27
CA PHE A 816 -21.36 -73.34 -38.35
C PHE A 816 -22.48 -72.27 -38.40
N ASN A 817 -23.48 -72.37 -37.51
CA ASN A 817 -24.58 -71.43 -37.33
C ASN A 817 -24.19 -70.08 -36.70
N SER A 818 -23.19 -69.99 -35.81
CA SER A 818 -22.86 -68.70 -35.17
C SER A 818 -21.89 -67.86 -36.00
N ARG A 819 -22.42 -67.24 -37.05
CA ARG A 819 -21.64 -66.49 -38.05
C ARG A 819 -21.27 -65.09 -37.61
N TRP A 820 -22.00 -64.53 -36.64
CA TRP A 820 -21.80 -63.17 -36.19
C TRP A 820 -21.30 -63.13 -34.76
N SER A 821 -20.44 -62.14 -34.50
CA SER A 821 -20.12 -61.74 -33.14
C SER A 821 -19.94 -60.25 -33.07
N ALA A 822 -20.38 -59.67 -31.96
CA ALA A 822 -20.20 -58.27 -31.66
C ALA A 822 -19.34 -58.13 -30.41
N TRP A 823 -18.55 -57.08 -30.35
CA TRP A 823 -17.75 -56.74 -29.18
C TRP A 823 -17.78 -55.26 -28.90
N GLY A 824 -17.63 -54.91 -27.63
CA GLY A 824 -17.31 -53.57 -27.16
C GLY A 824 -16.06 -53.63 -26.30
N ALA A 825 -15.18 -52.64 -26.43
CA ALA A 825 -13.98 -52.53 -25.62
C ALA A 825 -13.73 -51.08 -25.19
N GLY A 826 -13.34 -50.92 -23.93
CA GLY A 826 -12.73 -49.70 -23.43
C GLY A 826 -11.24 -49.87 -23.30
N TYR A 827 -10.48 -48.82 -23.62
CA TYR A 827 -9.04 -48.78 -23.47
C TYR A 827 -8.60 -47.43 -22.91
N GLY A 828 -7.44 -47.43 -22.27
CA GLY A 828 -6.80 -46.20 -21.87
C GLY A 828 -5.35 -46.43 -21.46
N GLY A 829 -4.56 -45.38 -21.48
CA GLY A 829 -3.15 -45.47 -21.13
C GLY A 829 -2.48 -44.12 -21.01
N SER A 830 -1.26 -44.15 -20.51
CA SER A 830 -0.38 -42.99 -20.39
C SER A 830 1.02 -43.34 -20.89
N SER A 831 1.65 -42.40 -21.59
CA SER A 831 3.03 -42.52 -22.07
C SER A 831 3.82 -41.27 -21.75
N THR A 832 5.04 -41.47 -21.26
CA THR A 832 6.04 -40.41 -21.07
C THR A 832 7.22 -40.66 -21.99
N VAL A 833 7.63 -39.62 -22.71
CA VAL A 833 8.87 -39.60 -23.52
C VAL A 833 9.81 -38.56 -22.94
N LYS A 834 11.01 -38.98 -22.54
CA LYS A 834 12.03 -38.10 -21.95
C LYS A 834 12.54 -37.09 -22.98
N GLY A 835 12.63 -35.84 -22.55
CA GLY A 835 13.25 -34.75 -23.31
C GLY A 835 14.76 -34.89 -23.40
N ASP A 836 15.37 -34.11 -24.28
CA ASP A 836 16.82 -34.02 -24.46
C ASP A 836 17.32 -32.60 -24.17
N ALA A 837 18.25 -32.49 -23.23
CA ALA A 837 18.75 -31.19 -22.76
C ALA A 837 19.57 -30.44 -23.82
N ARG A 838 20.23 -31.14 -24.77
CA ARG A 838 21.00 -30.49 -25.84
C ARG A 838 20.07 -29.93 -26.91
N THR A 839 19.06 -30.70 -27.30
CA THR A 839 17.98 -30.23 -28.18
C THR A 839 17.16 -29.12 -27.52
N GLY A 840 16.96 -29.19 -26.20
CA GLY A 840 16.09 -28.28 -25.46
C GLY A 840 14.63 -28.68 -25.54
N SER A 841 14.35 -29.99 -25.56
CA SER A 841 13.01 -30.54 -25.47
C SER A 841 12.67 -30.93 -24.04
N SER A 842 11.42 -30.71 -23.65
CA SER A 842 10.84 -31.08 -22.37
C SER A 842 10.35 -32.53 -22.40
N ASP A 843 10.25 -33.15 -21.23
CA ASP A 843 9.50 -34.41 -21.11
C ASP A 843 8.08 -34.24 -21.66
N THR A 844 7.71 -35.10 -22.61
CA THR A 844 6.37 -35.11 -23.20
C THR A 844 5.54 -36.19 -22.53
N THR A 845 4.41 -35.80 -21.95
CA THR A 845 3.44 -36.74 -21.37
C THR A 845 2.19 -36.78 -22.23
N SER A 846 1.64 -37.97 -22.45
CA SER A 846 0.39 -38.17 -23.18
C SER A 846 -0.50 -39.17 -22.47
N ARG A 847 -1.80 -38.99 -22.57
CA ARG A 847 -2.83 -39.90 -22.06
C ARG A 847 -3.91 -40.08 -23.11
N VAL A 848 -4.41 -41.29 -23.24
CA VAL A 848 -5.53 -41.61 -24.12
C VAL A 848 -6.55 -42.44 -23.35
N TYR A 849 -7.82 -42.24 -23.65
CA TYR A 849 -8.90 -43.13 -23.25
C TYR A 849 -9.92 -43.21 -24.39
N GLY A 850 -10.54 -44.36 -24.58
CA GLY A 850 -11.50 -44.53 -25.66
C GLY A 850 -12.40 -45.74 -25.48
N LEU A 851 -13.49 -45.71 -26.23
CA LEU A 851 -14.44 -46.80 -26.36
C LEU A 851 -14.57 -47.13 -27.85
N ALA A 852 -14.49 -48.41 -28.18
CA ALA A 852 -14.75 -48.91 -29.52
C ALA A 852 -15.71 -50.09 -29.46
N ALA A 853 -16.51 -50.23 -30.51
CA ALA A 853 -17.34 -51.40 -30.72
C ALA A 853 -17.18 -51.89 -32.15
N GLY A 854 -17.29 -53.19 -32.34
CA GLY A 854 -17.13 -53.82 -33.64
C GLY A 854 -17.99 -55.05 -33.81
N ALA A 855 -18.15 -55.45 -35.05
CA ALA A 855 -18.81 -56.68 -35.43
C ALA A 855 -17.89 -57.50 -36.36
N GLU A 856 -17.91 -58.81 -36.17
CA GLU A 856 -17.14 -59.77 -36.93
C GLU A 856 -18.07 -60.79 -37.56
N TYR A 857 -17.77 -61.11 -38.82
CA TYR A 857 -18.40 -62.16 -39.57
C TYR A 857 -17.40 -63.27 -39.87
N ARG A 858 -17.79 -64.51 -39.63
CA ARG A 858 -17.02 -65.71 -39.96
C ARG A 858 -17.34 -66.14 -41.40
N PHE A 859 -16.46 -65.81 -42.34
CA PHE A 859 -16.60 -66.12 -43.77
C PHE A 859 -16.39 -67.61 -44.08
N ALA A 860 -15.44 -68.23 -43.37
CA ALA A 860 -15.11 -69.64 -43.45
C ALA A 860 -14.72 -70.15 -42.05
N ALA A 861 -14.61 -71.47 -41.88
CA ALA A 861 -14.27 -72.07 -40.59
C ALA A 861 -12.96 -71.50 -39.98
N ASP A 862 -12.06 -71.02 -40.83
CA ASP A 862 -10.74 -70.49 -40.51
C ASP A 862 -10.59 -68.97 -40.73
N THR A 863 -11.62 -68.29 -41.26
CA THR A 863 -11.52 -66.92 -41.75
C THR A 863 -12.57 -66.02 -41.14
N VAL A 864 -12.14 -64.97 -40.45
CA VAL A 864 -13.00 -63.91 -39.91
C VAL A 864 -12.60 -62.56 -40.48
N ALA A 865 -13.59 -61.72 -40.76
CA ALA A 865 -13.34 -60.30 -40.97
C ALA A 865 -14.36 -59.47 -40.21
N GLY A 866 -13.97 -58.26 -39.82
CA GLY A 866 -14.81 -57.38 -39.03
C GLY A 866 -14.51 -55.92 -39.30
N PHE A 867 -15.37 -55.09 -38.74
CA PHE A 867 -15.19 -53.64 -38.70
C PHE A 867 -15.41 -53.16 -37.27
N ALA A 868 -14.79 -52.05 -36.93
CA ALA A 868 -15.00 -51.39 -35.65
C ALA A 868 -15.01 -49.88 -35.81
N MET A 869 -15.71 -49.22 -34.91
CA MET A 869 -15.78 -47.78 -34.80
C MET A 869 -15.66 -47.39 -33.32
N GLY A 870 -15.05 -46.25 -33.04
CA GLY A 870 -14.83 -45.80 -31.68
C GLY A 870 -14.61 -44.31 -31.58
N GLY A 871 -14.77 -43.81 -30.36
CA GLY A 871 -14.42 -42.46 -29.96
C GLY A 871 -13.35 -42.51 -28.88
N ALA A 872 -12.39 -41.59 -28.94
CA ALA A 872 -11.34 -41.47 -27.95
C ALA A 872 -11.07 -40.00 -27.61
N GLY A 873 -10.70 -39.75 -26.36
CA GLY A 873 -10.10 -38.50 -25.92
C GLY A 873 -8.60 -38.69 -25.71
N SER A 874 -7.80 -37.71 -26.11
CA SER A 874 -6.36 -37.66 -25.85
C SER A 874 -5.98 -36.34 -25.20
N SER A 875 -5.02 -36.37 -24.30
CA SER A 875 -4.42 -35.18 -23.70
C SER A 875 -2.91 -35.32 -23.69
N PHE A 876 -2.18 -34.24 -23.95
CA PHE A 876 -0.73 -34.22 -23.96
C PHE A 876 -0.17 -32.92 -23.40
N GLY A 877 1.08 -32.95 -22.94
CA GLY A 877 1.73 -31.76 -22.39
C GLY A 877 3.25 -31.85 -22.33
N VAL A 878 3.85 -30.66 -22.33
CA VAL A 878 5.27 -30.33 -22.18
C VAL A 878 5.41 -29.25 -21.10
N SER A 879 6.63 -28.89 -20.68
CA SER A 879 6.82 -28.00 -19.51
C SER A 879 6.23 -26.58 -19.64
N GLY A 880 5.92 -26.15 -20.87
CA GLY A 880 5.34 -24.82 -21.16
C GLY A 880 4.01 -24.83 -21.92
N GLY A 881 3.37 -25.99 -22.10
CA GLY A 881 2.13 -26.07 -22.88
C GLY A 881 1.42 -27.40 -22.79
N SER A 882 0.14 -27.42 -23.16
CA SER A 882 -0.69 -28.61 -23.16
C SER A 882 -1.60 -28.64 -24.38
N GLY A 883 -2.19 -29.81 -24.64
CA GLY A 883 -3.19 -29.94 -25.69
C GLY A 883 -4.10 -31.13 -25.44
N ARG A 884 -5.20 -31.14 -26.19
CA ARG A 884 -6.20 -32.19 -26.18
C ARG A 884 -6.68 -32.50 -27.58
N ALA A 885 -7.14 -33.72 -27.79
CA ALA A 885 -7.74 -34.13 -29.04
C ALA A 885 -8.99 -34.99 -28.80
N ASP A 886 -10.07 -34.66 -29.49
CA ASP A 886 -11.26 -35.50 -29.62
C ASP A 886 -11.16 -36.30 -30.91
N ILE A 887 -11.19 -37.63 -30.81
CA ILE A 887 -10.80 -38.55 -31.88
C ILE A 887 -11.99 -39.45 -32.23
N PHE A 888 -12.32 -39.48 -33.52
CA PHE A 888 -13.16 -40.52 -34.13
C PHE A 888 -12.25 -41.53 -34.82
N GLN A 889 -12.51 -42.83 -34.63
CA GLN A 889 -11.72 -43.90 -35.23
C GLN A 889 -12.65 -44.93 -35.89
N ALA A 890 -12.24 -45.44 -37.04
CA ALA A 890 -12.91 -46.51 -37.76
C ALA A 890 -11.88 -47.44 -38.37
N GLY A 891 -12.17 -48.74 -38.42
CA GLY A 891 -11.24 -49.69 -39.01
C GLY A 891 -11.90 -50.98 -39.46
N VAL A 892 -11.20 -51.67 -40.34
CA VAL A 892 -11.55 -53.00 -40.84
C VAL A 892 -10.40 -53.94 -40.59
N TYR A 893 -10.69 -55.20 -40.33
CA TYR A 893 -9.68 -56.19 -40.05
C TYR A 893 -10.10 -57.58 -40.50
N MET A 894 -9.11 -58.42 -40.74
CA MET A 894 -9.28 -59.81 -41.13
C MET A 894 -8.25 -60.70 -40.46
N ARG A 895 -8.63 -61.95 -40.21
CA ARG A 895 -7.73 -62.99 -39.70
C ARG A 895 -8.07 -64.31 -40.38
N HIS A 896 -7.05 -64.97 -40.90
CA HIS A 896 -7.11 -66.30 -41.51
C HIS A 896 -6.20 -67.27 -40.76
N GLN A 897 -6.71 -68.46 -40.43
CA GLN A 897 -5.98 -69.50 -39.70
C GLN A 897 -5.67 -70.69 -40.63
N ALA A 898 -4.40 -71.00 -40.84
CA ALA A 898 -3.97 -72.15 -41.63
C ALA A 898 -3.28 -73.17 -40.71
N GLY A 899 -4.07 -74.06 -40.12
CA GLY A 899 -3.59 -75.00 -39.11
C GLY A 899 -3.06 -74.28 -37.87
N ALA A 900 -1.78 -74.49 -37.54
CA ALA A 900 -1.11 -73.79 -36.44
C ALA A 900 -0.63 -72.37 -36.82
N ALA A 901 -0.62 -72.02 -38.11
CA ALA A 901 -0.22 -70.70 -38.59
C ALA A 901 -1.44 -69.75 -38.67
N TYR A 902 -1.20 -68.45 -38.56
CA TYR A 902 -2.20 -67.44 -38.89
C TYR A 902 -1.59 -66.21 -39.56
N VAL A 903 -2.42 -65.50 -40.31
CA VAL A 903 -2.16 -64.14 -40.78
C VAL A 903 -3.34 -63.25 -40.40
N SER A 904 -3.05 -62.03 -39.97
CA SER A 904 -4.05 -60.99 -39.70
C SER A 904 -3.63 -59.66 -40.29
N GLY A 905 -4.60 -58.93 -40.82
CA GLY A 905 -4.42 -57.58 -41.36
C GLY A 905 -5.48 -56.64 -40.79
N ALA A 906 -5.11 -55.38 -40.58
CA ALA A 906 -6.02 -54.33 -40.16
C ALA A 906 -5.70 -53.00 -40.87
N LEU A 907 -6.75 -52.26 -41.20
CA LEU A 907 -6.68 -50.88 -41.68
C LEU A 907 -7.51 -50.01 -40.73
N GLY A 908 -6.97 -48.86 -40.35
CA GLY A 908 -7.60 -47.90 -39.46
C GLY A 908 -7.53 -46.49 -40.02
N TYR A 909 -8.61 -45.74 -39.87
CA TYR A 909 -8.70 -44.30 -40.11
C TYR A 909 -9.06 -43.61 -38.80
N GLY A 910 -8.44 -42.47 -38.54
CA GLY A 910 -8.81 -41.61 -37.43
C GLY A 910 -8.93 -40.15 -37.86
N TRP A 911 -10.02 -39.50 -37.49
CA TRP A 911 -10.18 -38.04 -37.58
C TRP A 911 -10.09 -37.46 -36.18
N GLN A 912 -9.39 -36.34 -36.01
CA GLN A 912 -9.23 -35.73 -34.69
C GLN A 912 -9.27 -34.21 -34.73
N GLN A 913 -10.04 -33.63 -33.82
CA GLN A 913 -10.05 -32.20 -33.54
C GLN A 913 -9.08 -31.93 -32.40
N VAL A 914 -8.03 -31.16 -32.67
CA VAL A 914 -6.94 -30.87 -31.73
C VAL A 914 -7.03 -29.42 -31.27
N THR A 915 -6.84 -29.20 -29.97
CA THR A 915 -6.63 -27.86 -29.39
C THR A 915 -5.34 -27.86 -28.60
N THR A 916 -4.50 -26.85 -28.79
CA THR A 916 -3.25 -26.62 -28.05
C THR A 916 -3.28 -25.30 -27.32
N ASP A 917 -2.67 -25.23 -26.15
CA ASP A 917 -2.58 -24.04 -25.29
C ASP A 917 -1.18 -23.91 -24.70
N ARG A 918 -0.61 -22.70 -24.73
CA ARG A 918 0.64 -22.36 -24.04
C ARG A 918 0.61 -20.95 -23.48
N THR A 919 1.43 -20.70 -22.45
CA THR A 919 1.58 -19.38 -21.83
C THR A 919 2.99 -18.84 -22.05
N VAL A 920 3.09 -17.56 -22.40
CA VAL A 920 4.37 -16.83 -22.57
C VAL A 920 4.41 -15.65 -21.61
N THR A 921 5.46 -15.58 -20.80
CA THR A 921 5.63 -14.57 -19.74
C THR A 921 6.82 -13.62 -19.99
N VAL A 922 7.27 -13.51 -21.24
CA VAL A 922 8.50 -12.78 -21.60
C VAL A 922 8.32 -11.27 -21.50
N SER A 923 7.17 -10.74 -21.95
CA SER A 923 6.81 -9.32 -21.85
C SER A 923 5.31 -9.21 -21.58
N GLY A 924 4.93 -9.30 -20.31
CA GLY A 924 3.54 -9.50 -19.89
C GLY A 924 3.21 -10.99 -19.72
N THR A 925 1.93 -11.35 -19.77
CA THR A 925 1.48 -12.75 -19.71
C THR A 925 0.46 -12.98 -20.82
N ASP A 926 0.87 -13.72 -21.84
CA ASP A 926 0.08 -14.03 -23.02
C ASP A 926 -0.30 -15.52 -23.01
N ARG A 927 -1.60 -15.83 -23.13
CA ARG A 927 -2.10 -17.20 -23.27
C ARG A 927 -2.53 -17.43 -24.71
N LEU A 928 -1.85 -18.34 -25.39
CA LEU A 928 -1.95 -18.59 -26.84
C LEU A 928 -2.59 -19.96 -27.09
N GLU A 929 -3.65 -19.98 -27.89
CA GLU A 929 -4.41 -21.19 -28.22
C GLU A 929 -4.44 -21.42 -29.74
N ALA A 930 -4.41 -22.68 -30.20
CA ALA A 930 -4.69 -23.03 -31.58
C ALA A 930 -5.66 -24.23 -31.68
N SER A 931 -6.48 -24.25 -32.72
CA SER A 931 -7.43 -25.33 -33.00
C SER A 931 -7.33 -25.78 -34.46
N PHE A 932 -7.21 -27.09 -34.68
CA PHE A 932 -7.03 -27.67 -36.02
C PHE A 932 -7.50 -29.12 -36.10
N ASN A 933 -7.80 -29.57 -37.32
CA ASN A 933 -8.26 -30.94 -37.57
C ASN A 933 -7.16 -31.76 -38.22
N ALA A 934 -6.74 -32.85 -37.59
CA ALA A 934 -5.73 -33.76 -38.11
C ALA A 934 -6.32 -35.15 -38.40
N GLN A 935 -5.59 -35.95 -39.17
CA GLN A 935 -6.06 -37.27 -39.61
C GLN A 935 -4.97 -38.32 -39.50
N THR A 936 -5.34 -39.56 -39.19
CA THR A 936 -4.44 -40.72 -39.15
C THR A 936 -4.94 -41.80 -40.11
N PHE A 937 -4.00 -42.44 -40.80
CA PHE A 937 -4.25 -43.67 -41.54
C PHE A 937 -3.24 -44.72 -41.09
N ALA A 938 -3.71 -45.87 -40.63
CA ALA A 938 -2.88 -46.94 -40.10
C ALA A 938 -3.15 -48.25 -40.82
N ALA A 939 -2.09 -48.99 -41.10
CA ALA A 939 -2.14 -50.33 -41.65
C ALA A 939 -1.24 -51.25 -40.82
N ARG A 940 -1.76 -52.43 -40.45
CA ARG A 940 -0.99 -53.44 -39.72
C ARG A 940 -1.16 -54.81 -40.37
N VAL A 941 -0.06 -55.54 -40.50
CA VAL A 941 -0.07 -56.96 -40.85
C VAL A 941 0.71 -57.73 -39.80
N GLU A 942 0.22 -58.92 -39.46
CA GLU A 942 0.86 -59.78 -38.48
C GLU A 942 0.70 -61.24 -38.88
N SER A 943 1.75 -62.03 -38.67
CA SER A 943 1.72 -63.47 -38.85
C SER A 943 2.36 -64.19 -37.67
N GLY A 944 1.92 -65.41 -37.37
CA GLY A 944 2.48 -66.20 -36.29
C GLY A 944 2.21 -67.68 -36.45
N TYR A 945 2.96 -68.49 -35.71
CA TYR A 945 2.86 -69.95 -35.73
C TYR A 945 2.76 -70.49 -34.30
N ARG A 946 1.75 -71.29 -34.02
CA ARG A 946 1.45 -71.77 -32.66
C ARG A 946 2.09 -73.14 -32.39
N PHE A 947 2.81 -73.23 -31.29
CA PHE A 947 3.28 -74.46 -30.67
C PHE A 947 2.46 -74.75 -29.41
N VAL A 948 2.05 -76.02 -29.24
CA VAL A 948 1.35 -76.48 -28.04
C VAL A 948 2.31 -77.37 -27.25
N THR A 949 2.53 -77.04 -25.98
CA THR A 949 3.32 -77.84 -25.04
C THR A 949 2.42 -78.43 -23.95
N SER A 950 2.95 -79.32 -23.12
CA SER A 950 2.20 -79.90 -21.98
C SER A 950 1.74 -78.88 -20.94
N TRP A 951 2.30 -77.67 -20.93
CA TRP A 951 2.05 -76.66 -19.90
C TRP A 951 1.44 -75.35 -20.42
N MET A 952 1.70 -74.96 -21.68
CA MET A 952 1.13 -73.76 -22.32
C MET A 952 1.23 -73.77 -23.85
N GLY A 953 0.48 -72.87 -24.50
CA GLY A 953 0.70 -72.50 -25.89
C GLY A 953 1.75 -71.41 -26.03
N VAL A 954 2.60 -71.51 -27.05
CA VAL A 954 3.61 -70.50 -27.41
C VAL A 954 3.44 -70.14 -28.88
N THR A 955 3.31 -68.86 -29.20
CA THR A 955 3.07 -68.38 -30.56
C THR A 955 4.06 -67.28 -30.91
N PRO A 956 5.24 -67.62 -31.46
CA PRO A 956 6.11 -66.64 -32.10
C PRO A 956 5.36 -65.90 -33.20
N TYR A 957 5.59 -64.60 -33.31
CA TYR A 957 4.94 -63.73 -34.27
C TYR A 957 5.87 -62.64 -34.79
N ALA A 958 5.57 -62.19 -36.00
CA ALA A 958 6.16 -61.01 -36.61
C ALA A 958 5.05 -60.06 -37.07
N GLY A 959 5.19 -58.78 -36.75
CA GLY A 959 4.24 -57.73 -37.10
C GLY A 959 4.93 -56.57 -37.80
N LEU A 960 4.22 -55.94 -38.74
CA LEU A 960 4.61 -54.68 -39.35
C LEU A 960 3.40 -53.75 -39.33
N GLN A 961 3.61 -52.53 -38.83
CA GLN A 961 2.61 -51.48 -38.80
C GLN A 961 3.17 -50.20 -39.44
N SER A 962 2.36 -49.54 -40.26
CA SER A 962 2.65 -48.22 -40.81
C SER A 962 1.50 -47.28 -40.47
N THR A 963 1.80 -46.11 -39.92
CA THR A 963 0.81 -45.09 -39.55
C THR A 963 1.23 -43.75 -40.11
N THR A 964 0.44 -43.18 -41.02
CA THR A 964 0.62 -41.83 -41.53
C THR A 964 -0.30 -40.86 -40.81
N PHE A 965 0.28 -39.76 -40.33
CA PHE A 965 -0.40 -38.68 -39.64
C PHE A 965 -0.34 -37.41 -40.48
N PHE A 966 -1.51 -36.85 -40.80
CA PHE A 966 -1.68 -35.66 -41.61
C PHE A 966 -2.12 -34.50 -40.71
N MET A 967 -1.29 -33.47 -40.62
CA MET A 967 -1.54 -32.25 -39.87
C MET A 967 -1.60 -31.06 -40.84
N PRO A 968 -2.67 -30.25 -40.83
CA PRO A 968 -2.75 -29.04 -41.64
C PRO A 968 -1.82 -27.96 -41.07
N SER A 969 -1.62 -26.87 -41.81
CA SER A 969 -1.08 -25.65 -41.21
C SER A 969 -2.10 -25.08 -40.24
N TYR A 970 -1.63 -24.53 -39.12
CA TYR A 970 -2.48 -23.89 -38.12
C TYR A 970 -1.75 -22.71 -37.49
N ALA A 971 -2.50 -21.84 -36.81
CA ALA A 971 -1.94 -20.64 -36.18
C ALA A 971 -2.55 -20.44 -34.79
N GLU A 972 -1.74 -19.91 -33.88
CA GLU A 972 -2.16 -19.54 -32.54
C GLU A 972 -2.90 -18.20 -32.52
N SER A 973 -3.76 -18.00 -31.54
CA SER A 973 -4.35 -16.72 -31.19
C SER A 973 -4.38 -16.51 -29.68
N ALA A 974 -4.19 -15.27 -29.25
CA ALA A 974 -4.24 -14.91 -27.84
C ALA A 974 -5.69 -14.93 -27.35
N VAL A 975 -5.95 -15.78 -26.36
CA VAL A 975 -7.22 -15.81 -25.61
C VAL A 975 -7.20 -14.84 -24.42
N SER A 976 -6.00 -14.44 -23.97
CA SER A 976 -5.75 -13.38 -23.00
C SER A 976 -4.33 -12.83 -23.22
N GLY A 977 -4.12 -11.53 -23.00
CA GLY A 977 -2.87 -10.84 -23.35
C GLY A 977 -2.87 -10.37 -24.81
N SER A 978 -1.72 -10.42 -25.48
CA SER A 978 -1.53 -9.95 -26.85
C SER A 978 -0.99 -11.04 -27.80
N ASN A 979 -1.16 -10.83 -29.11
CA ASN A 979 -0.67 -11.74 -30.16
C ASN A 979 0.84 -11.59 -30.47
N GLN A 980 1.60 -10.82 -29.69
CA GLN A 980 2.99 -10.46 -30.00
C GLN A 980 3.94 -11.67 -30.11
N PHE A 981 3.64 -12.79 -29.44
CA PHE A 981 4.43 -14.02 -29.46
C PHE A 981 3.71 -15.21 -30.14
N ALA A 982 2.60 -14.96 -30.84
CA ALA A 982 1.82 -16.00 -31.51
C ALA A 982 2.59 -16.60 -32.70
N LEU A 983 2.53 -17.92 -32.84
CA LEU A 983 3.21 -18.69 -33.89
C LEU A 983 2.21 -19.25 -34.90
N SER A 984 2.67 -19.39 -36.14
CA SER A 984 2.03 -20.21 -37.18
C SER A 984 2.88 -21.45 -37.42
N TYR A 985 2.23 -22.61 -37.52
CA TYR A 985 2.87 -23.89 -37.76
C TYR A 985 2.57 -24.41 -39.17
N GLY A 986 3.61 -24.86 -39.87
CA GLY A 986 3.50 -25.41 -41.22
C GLY A 986 2.76 -26.75 -41.27
N ALA A 987 2.06 -27.00 -42.39
CA ALA A 987 1.43 -28.30 -42.63
C ALA A 987 2.49 -29.42 -42.68
N ARG A 988 2.18 -30.58 -42.10
CA ARG A 988 3.11 -31.71 -42.01
C ARG A 988 2.39 -33.05 -42.21
N SER A 989 2.99 -33.92 -43.01
CA SER A 989 2.63 -35.34 -43.07
C SER A 989 3.78 -36.18 -42.51
N PHE A 990 3.49 -37.11 -41.60
CA PHE A 990 4.49 -37.94 -40.96
C PHE A 990 4.09 -39.41 -41.00
N THR A 991 4.96 -40.28 -41.53
CA THR A 991 4.73 -41.73 -41.55
C THR A 991 5.65 -42.42 -40.54
N ALA A 992 5.05 -43.05 -39.54
CA ALA A 992 5.70 -43.91 -38.56
C ALA A 992 5.59 -45.37 -39.00
N THR A 993 6.72 -46.04 -39.18
CA THR A 993 6.78 -47.48 -39.46
C THR A 993 7.35 -48.20 -38.25
N ARG A 994 6.65 -49.24 -37.80
CA ARG A 994 6.99 -50.08 -36.64
C ARG A 994 7.04 -51.54 -37.01
N GLY A 995 8.13 -52.22 -36.66
CA GLY A 995 8.29 -53.66 -36.77
C GLY A 995 8.23 -54.28 -35.38
N GLU A 996 7.63 -55.46 -35.25
CA GLU A 996 7.54 -56.21 -34.00
C GLU A 996 7.97 -57.67 -34.22
N LEU A 997 8.82 -58.18 -33.34
CA LEU A 997 9.16 -59.60 -33.26
C LEU A 997 8.98 -60.06 -31.81
N GLY A 998 8.18 -61.11 -31.60
CA GLY A 998 7.91 -61.57 -30.24
C GLY A 998 7.26 -62.92 -30.15
N ALA A 999 6.85 -63.29 -28.95
CA ALA A 999 6.09 -64.48 -28.67
C ALA A 999 4.90 -64.16 -27.76
N ARG A 1000 3.77 -64.81 -28.06
CA ARG A 1000 2.59 -64.85 -27.20
C ARG A 1000 2.52 -66.17 -26.47
N PHE A 1001 2.03 -66.13 -25.24
CA PHE A 1001 1.84 -67.31 -24.41
C PHE A 1001 0.41 -67.35 -23.93
N ASP A 1002 -0.20 -68.53 -23.90
CA ASP A 1002 -1.52 -68.69 -23.32
C ASP A 1002 -1.73 -70.04 -22.65
N LYS A 1003 -2.59 -70.03 -21.63
CA LYS A 1003 -2.93 -71.21 -20.84
C LYS A 1003 -4.41 -71.19 -20.48
N ALA A 1004 -5.11 -72.24 -20.86
CA ALA A 1004 -6.48 -72.46 -20.42
C ALA A 1004 -6.50 -73.00 -18.98
N ALA A 1005 -7.44 -72.51 -18.18
CA ALA A 1005 -7.71 -72.93 -16.82
C ALA A 1005 -9.22 -72.83 -16.52
N MET A 1006 -9.61 -73.25 -15.32
CA MET A 1006 -10.97 -73.08 -14.81
C MET A 1006 -10.96 -72.08 -13.66
N LEU A 1007 -11.86 -71.10 -13.68
CA LEU A 1007 -12.15 -70.21 -12.57
C LEU A 1007 -13.56 -70.56 -12.05
N GLY A 1008 -13.62 -71.42 -11.04
CA GLY A 1008 -14.87 -72.06 -10.64
C GLY A 1008 -15.39 -73.01 -11.73
N ASP A 1009 -16.62 -72.78 -12.18
CA ASP A 1009 -17.27 -73.51 -13.28
C ASP A 1009 -17.05 -72.87 -14.67
N LYS A 1010 -16.30 -71.76 -14.74
CA LYS A 1010 -16.10 -70.99 -15.97
C LYS A 1010 -14.70 -71.20 -16.58
N PRO A 1011 -14.59 -71.47 -17.89
CA PRO A 1011 -13.31 -71.49 -18.57
C PRO A 1011 -12.67 -70.10 -18.65
N ILE A 1012 -11.37 -70.02 -18.35
CA ILE A 1012 -10.56 -68.80 -18.49
C ILE A 1012 -9.28 -69.10 -19.28
N VAL A 1013 -8.86 -68.17 -20.13
CA VAL A 1013 -7.58 -68.22 -20.87
C VAL A 1013 -6.70 -67.08 -20.39
N LEU A 1014 -5.59 -67.41 -19.72
CA LEU A 1014 -4.55 -66.45 -19.36
C LEU A 1014 -3.64 -66.22 -20.57
N LYS A 1015 -3.26 -64.97 -20.82
CA LYS A 1015 -2.47 -64.54 -21.98
C LYS A 1015 -1.31 -63.66 -21.55
N SER A 1016 -0.16 -63.81 -22.19
CA SER A 1016 0.94 -62.86 -22.09
C SER A 1016 1.66 -62.67 -23.42
N LYS A 1017 2.39 -61.56 -23.55
CA LYS A 1017 3.16 -61.19 -24.74
C LYS A 1017 4.52 -60.63 -24.31
N LEU A 1018 5.58 -61.05 -25.00
CA LEU A 1018 6.90 -60.43 -24.93
C LEU A 1018 7.37 -60.19 -26.35
N ALA A 1019 7.71 -58.94 -26.69
CA ALA A 1019 8.17 -58.58 -28.02
C ALA A 1019 9.22 -57.45 -28.00
N TRP A 1020 10.07 -57.43 -29.00
CA TRP A 1020 10.89 -56.28 -29.36
C TRP A 1020 10.21 -55.52 -30.49
N ALA A 1021 10.17 -54.19 -30.37
CA ALA A 1021 9.69 -53.31 -31.42
C ALA A 1021 10.80 -52.36 -31.90
N HIS A 1022 10.79 -52.08 -33.20
CA HIS A 1022 11.70 -51.13 -33.84
C HIS A 1022 10.92 -50.09 -34.64
N ASP A 1023 11.16 -48.82 -34.36
CA ASP A 1023 10.56 -47.66 -35.03
C ASP A 1023 11.61 -46.98 -35.94
N TRP A 1024 11.34 -46.92 -37.24
CA TRP A 1024 12.28 -46.34 -38.22
C TRP A 1024 12.19 -44.81 -38.34
N ASN A 1025 11.09 -44.21 -37.90
CA ASN A 1025 10.89 -42.76 -37.94
C ASN A 1025 10.24 -42.28 -36.66
N ASN A 1026 10.97 -41.46 -35.91
CA ASN A 1026 10.63 -41.07 -34.54
C ASN A 1026 10.94 -39.59 -34.22
N SER A 1027 11.18 -38.74 -35.23
CA SER A 1027 11.50 -37.31 -35.04
C SER A 1027 10.23 -36.45 -34.89
N PRO A 1028 9.98 -35.86 -33.71
CA PRO A 1028 8.86 -34.96 -33.48
C PRO A 1028 9.27 -33.51 -33.73
N ALA A 1029 9.44 -33.12 -35.00
CA ALA A 1029 9.74 -31.75 -35.39
C ALA A 1029 8.49 -30.93 -35.77
N ALA A 1030 8.48 -29.63 -35.50
CA ALA A 1030 7.49 -28.71 -36.05
C ALA A 1030 8.19 -27.47 -36.63
N THR A 1031 7.71 -26.97 -37.77
CA THR A 1031 8.19 -25.72 -38.35
C THR A 1031 7.27 -24.59 -37.91
N ALA A 1032 7.82 -23.62 -37.20
CA ALA A 1032 7.09 -22.48 -36.63
C ALA A 1032 7.58 -21.16 -37.23
N THR A 1033 6.68 -20.19 -37.33
CA THR A 1033 6.95 -18.82 -37.79
C THR A 1033 6.26 -17.82 -36.88
N PHE A 1034 6.96 -16.76 -36.45
CA PHE A 1034 6.32 -15.66 -35.71
C PHE A 1034 5.30 -14.92 -36.58
N GLN A 1035 4.06 -14.82 -36.10
CA GLN A 1035 2.99 -14.14 -36.86
C GLN A 1035 3.24 -12.65 -37.03
N GLN A 1036 3.80 -11.99 -36.00
CA GLN A 1036 4.15 -10.56 -36.04
C GLN A 1036 5.56 -10.28 -36.57
N LEU A 1037 6.30 -11.34 -36.95
CA LEU A 1037 7.55 -11.23 -37.70
C LEU A 1037 7.57 -12.23 -38.86
N PRO A 1038 6.74 -12.00 -39.89
CA PRO A 1038 6.75 -12.84 -41.09
C PRO A 1038 8.17 -12.96 -41.66
N GLY A 1039 8.65 -14.19 -41.82
CA GLY A 1039 10.04 -14.48 -42.24
C GLY A 1039 10.91 -15.07 -41.13
N ALA A 1040 10.60 -14.84 -39.85
CA ALA A 1040 11.29 -15.48 -38.72
C ALA A 1040 10.78 -16.91 -38.52
N THR A 1041 11.20 -17.80 -39.41
CA THR A 1041 10.82 -19.22 -39.43
C THR A 1041 11.94 -20.08 -38.86
N PHE A 1042 11.60 -21.02 -38.00
CA PHE A 1042 12.52 -21.95 -37.37
C PHE A 1042 11.88 -23.34 -37.19
N THR A 1043 12.72 -24.34 -36.92
CA THR A 1043 12.25 -25.69 -36.57
C THR A 1043 12.43 -25.90 -35.07
N VAL A 1044 11.40 -26.43 -34.42
CA VAL A 1044 11.43 -26.86 -33.02
C VAL A 1044 11.30 -28.37 -32.95
N GLU A 1045 12.21 -29.01 -32.21
CA GLU A 1045 12.22 -30.45 -31.99
C GLU A 1045 11.69 -30.77 -30.59
N GLY A 1046 10.78 -31.75 -30.49
CA GLY A 1046 10.26 -32.28 -29.22
C GLY A 1046 11.05 -33.49 -28.70
N ALA A 1047 10.56 -34.11 -27.63
CA ALA A 1047 11.17 -35.29 -27.01
C ALA A 1047 11.09 -36.52 -27.93
N ALA A 1048 12.19 -37.09 -28.41
CA ALA A 1048 12.15 -38.23 -29.35
C ALA A 1048 12.06 -39.60 -28.64
N PRO A 1049 11.12 -40.50 -29.02
CA PRO A 1049 11.10 -41.88 -28.54
C PRO A 1049 12.31 -42.63 -29.08
N ALA A 1050 12.92 -43.53 -28.30
CA ALA A 1050 14.03 -44.34 -28.79
C ALA A 1050 13.55 -45.31 -29.87
N ALA A 1051 14.35 -45.54 -30.90
CA ALA A 1051 14.00 -46.41 -32.02
C ALA A 1051 13.76 -47.89 -31.65
N ASN A 1052 14.10 -48.33 -30.43
CA ASN A 1052 13.92 -49.70 -29.99
C ASN A 1052 13.19 -49.72 -28.65
N SER A 1053 12.13 -50.52 -28.55
CA SER A 1053 11.37 -50.72 -27.31
C SER A 1053 11.09 -52.19 -27.01
N ALA A 1054 10.92 -52.51 -25.74
CA ALA A 1054 10.45 -53.79 -25.24
C ALA A 1054 8.95 -53.68 -24.94
N LEU A 1055 8.17 -54.62 -25.47
CA LEU A 1055 6.73 -54.74 -25.27
C LEU A 1055 6.43 -55.91 -24.35
N ILE A 1056 5.63 -55.66 -23.32
CA ILE A 1056 5.19 -56.66 -22.35
C ILE A 1056 3.67 -56.54 -22.20
N SER A 1057 2.95 -57.64 -22.33
CA SER A 1057 1.50 -57.64 -22.10
C SER A 1057 1.06 -58.80 -21.22
N PHE A 1058 0.01 -58.59 -20.44
CA PHE A 1058 -0.68 -59.61 -19.64
C PHE A 1058 -2.18 -59.45 -19.82
N GLY A 1059 -2.92 -60.55 -19.88
CA GLY A 1059 -4.37 -60.49 -19.98
C GLY A 1059 -5.06 -61.81 -19.67
N ALA A 1060 -6.39 -61.76 -19.62
CA ALA A 1060 -7.22 -62.92 -19.42
C ALA A 1060 -8.57 -62.76 -20.12
N ASP A 1061 -9.08 -63.85 -20.69
CA ASP A 1061 -10.44 -63.92 -21.23
C ASP A 1061 -11.24 -65.02 -20.55
N ILE A 1062 -12.44 -64.70 -20.08
CA ILE A 1062 -13.34 -65.63 -19.40
C ILE A 1062 -14.62 -65.82 -20.20
N ALA A 1063 -15.06 -67.07 -20.34
CA ALA A 1063 -16.35 -67.38 -20.91
C ALA A 1063 -17.46 -67.29 -19.86
N LEU A 1064 -18.47 -66.48 -20.13
CA LEU A 1064 -19.59 -66.22 -19.20
C LEU A 1064 -20.79 -67.15 -19.45
N GLY A 1065 -20.78 -67.87 -20.58
CA GLY A 1065 -21.87 -68.75 -21.02
C GLY A 1065 -22.84 -68.08 -21.99
N ARG A 1066 -23.66 -68.89 -22.69
CA ARG A 1066 -24.70 -68.42 -23.64
C ARG A 1066 -24.18 -67.41 -24.69
N GLY A 1067 -22.98 -67.65 -25.25
CA GLY A 1067 -22.39 -66.79 -26.27
C GLY A 1067 -21.59 -65.59 -25.75
N TRP A 1068 -21.59 -65.30 -24.44
CA TRP A 1068 -20.86 -64.17 -23.85
C TRP A 1068 -19.45 -64.52 -23.36
N SER A 1069 -18.51 -63.59 -23.56
CA SER A 1069 -17.15 -63.62 -22.98
C SER A 1069 -16.68 -62.22 -22.59
N ALA A 1070 -15.90 -62.11 -21.52
CA ALA A 1070 -15.27 -60.86 -21.08
C ALA A 1070 -13.75 -61.00 -21.05
N GLY A 1071 -13.04 -59.92 -21.37
CA GLY A 1071 -11.59 -59.88 -21.45
C GLY A 1071 -11.01 -58.66 -20.75
N ALA A 1072 -9.80 -58.81 -20.21
CA ALA A 1072 -9.00 -57.71 -19.68
C ALA A 1072 -7.53 -57.90 -20.06
N ALA A 1073 -6.84 -56.81 -20.41
CA ALA A 1073 -5.41 -56.83 -20.68
C ALA A 1073 -4.71 -55.55 -20.23
N PHE A 1074 -3.43 -55.69 -19.92
CA PHE A 1074 -2.48 -54.64 -19.62
C PHE A 1074 -1.32 -54.74 -20.60
N ASP A 1075 -0.91 -53.62 -21.17
CA ASP A 1075 0.16 -53.47 -22.14
C ASP A 1075 1.19 -52.46 -21.61
N GLY A 1076 2.46 -52.83 -21.63
CA GLY A 1076 3.60 -51.98 -21.29
C GLY A 1076 4.57 -51.88 -22.46
N GLU A 1077 5.08 -50.67 -22.70
CA GLU A 1077 6.13 -50.40 -23.68
C GLU A 1077 7.26 -49.57 -23.03
N PHE A 1078 8.48 -50.08 -23.11
CA PHE A 1078 9.64 -49.53 -22.41
C PHE A 1078 10.84 -49.37 -23.33
N SER A 1079 11.47 -48.21 -23.29
CA SER A 1079 12.72 -47.91 -23.99
C SER A 1079 13.64 -47.05 -23.13
N ARG A 1080 14.78 -46.61 -23.68
CA ARG A 1080 15.68 -45.67 -22.98
C ARG A 1080 15.02 -44.31 -22.70
N THR A 1081 14.08 -43.88 -23.54
CA THR A 1081 13.40 -42.57 -23.42
C THR A 1081 11.90 -42.70 -23.20
N THR A 1082 11.29 -43.86 -23.39
CA THR A 1082 9.83 -44.04 -23.34
C THR A 1082 9.42 -45.00 -22.23
N ALA A 1083 8.39 -44.61 -21.48
CA ALA A 1083 7.66 -45.51 -20.59
C ALA A 1083 6.16 -45.33 -20.83
N SER A 1084 5.50 -46.38 -21.28
CA SER A 1084 4.07 -46.39 -21.61
C SER A 1084 3.35 -47.54 -20.92
N TYR A 1085 2.17 -47.24 -20.41
CA TYR A 1085 1.29 -48.18 -19.70
C TYR A 1085 -0.12 -48.02 -20.24
N ALA A 1086 -0.75 -49.11 -20.66
CA ALA A 1086 -2.11 -49.11 -21.15
C ALA A 1086 -2.88 -50.32 -20.62
N GLY A 1087 -4.19 -50.18 -20.53
CA GLY A 1087 -5.12 -51.23 -20.18
C GLY A 1087 -6.32 -51.23 -21.11
N LYS A 1088 -6.91 -52.40 -21.31
CA LYS A 1088 -8.16 -52.58 -22.04
C LYS A 1088 -9.07 -53.61 -21.38
N GLY A 1089 -10.36 -53.36 -21.45
CA GLY A 1089 -11.42 -54.29 -21.06
C GLY A 1089 -12.38 -54.49 -22.22
N SER A 1090 -12.80 -55.72 -22.47
CA SER A 1090 -13.69 -56.06 -23.58
C SER A 1090 -14.82 -56.99 -23.16
N LEU A 1091 -15.95 -56.88 -23.86
CA LEU A 1091 -17.09 -57.78 -23.76
C LEU A 1091 -17.49 -58.20 -25.17
N ARG A 1092 -17.75 -59.48 -25.36
CA ARG A 1092 -18.09 -60.05 -26.67
C ARG A 1092 -19.29 -60.98 -26.56
N TYR A 1093 -20.14 -60.95 -27.59
CA TYR A 1093 -21.28 -61.84 -27.78
C TYR A 1093 -21.22 -62.49 -29.15
N ALA A 1094 -21.32 -63.81 -29.22
CA ALA A 1094 -21.38 -64.59 -30.46
C ALA A 1094 -22.72 -65.31 -30.56
N TRP A 1095 -23.38 -65.24 -31.73
CA TRP A 1095 -24.68 -65.86 -31.99
C TRP A 1095 -24.74 -66.50 -33.37
#